data_AF-A0A8S1ZNJ5-F1
#
_entry.id   AF-A0A8S1ZNJ5-F1
#
_cell.length_a   1.000
_cell.length_b   1.000
_cell.length_c   1.000
_cell.angle_alpha   90.00
_cell.angle_beta   90.00
_cell.angle_gamma   90.00
#
_symmetry.space_group_name_H-M   'P 1'
#
loop_
_entity.id
_entity.type
_entity.pdbx_description
1 polymer ?
#
loop_
_entity_poly.entity_id
_entity_poly.type
_entity_poly.pdbx_seq_one_letter_code
_entity_poly.pdbx_strand_id
1 'polypeptide(L)'
;MTENEGNDKKIEGSNPKKKLNVVTFTGAAGLLGLAVSLPGCDTICVNLSAKEILDLAEEIIHKSTRVHDTVALVSLDKLSYENVVLPLAELEARQLSLIQCCVFPKMLSPHDNVRKASAEAEQKIDAHMLSCRKREDVYRIIKIYAAKGESIAPEAKCYLQCLVRDFEDNGLNLTAIKREEVERLTNEIDELSLRYIQNLNEDGSCLFFTEDELSGLPLEFLQSLEKTQNKEFRLTLESRNVAAILELCKIAKTRKTVAMAYGKRCGDTNIPVLQRLVHSRHRLARVLGYAHFADYALDRRMSKTSMRVIRFLEDISSSLTDLAIREFSILKDLKRKEEGEIPFGVEDLLYYIKRVEELQFDLDFGDIRQYFPVSLVLSGIFKICQDLFGIKIEEVTEVDVWYHDVRAFAIFDSGSGKLLGYFYLDMFTREGKCNHSCVMALQNNALFSNGACQIPVALLIAQFAKDGSGEAVPLGFSEVVNLFHEFGHVVQHICNRASFARFSGLRVDPDFREIPSQLLENWQTDYNSGISRCYESFTLKLISGYRQDITKPLVDEVCKTLKRWRYSFSALKSLQEILYCLFDQIIYSDDDADLLQLIRSLHPKVMIGLPVVEGTNPASCFPRAVIGSEATCYSRLWSEVYAADIFASKFGDGHPNLYAGLQFRDKVLAPGGGKEPMELLTSFLGREPSTQAFIDSRTNYRRFEEVGLARHSLFSSRTACRETAVQQRRMVFVVEAKGKKGMAARQYQRTPPPMPKIEDDGNPRFVIFIRMANVYLWYPLSIIAGGTTAKIMVAAKDNLLGKYIYKDTIARNIAAVIYRDEKEIQKTAIKQHRVLRTATEFRYGYKLVENGNMRAALSTSDVIELPTQDQLKTVFDKVKDYFGDAKESFGKLSSLNPGTDEKTEETPDEKAK
;
A
#
# COMPACT_ATOMS: atom_id res chain seq x y z
N MET A 1 -24.25 6.45 58.32
CA MET A 1 -25.35 6.12 59.25
C MET A 1 -25.89 4.77 58.84
N THR A 2 -25.70 3.75 59.69
CA THR A 2 -26.56 2.57 59.97
C THR A 2 -27.38 1.97 58.81
N GLU A 3 -27.08 0.71 58.40
CA GLU A 3 -27.84 -0.53 58.76
C GLU A 3 -29.23 -0.60 58.08
N ASN A 4 -29.80 -1.72 57.63
CA ASN A 4 -29.49 -3.15 57.69
C ASN A 4 -30.41 -3.89 56.70
N GLU A 5 -29.96 -5.08 56.31
CA GLU A 5 -30.72 -6.35 56.13
C GLU A 5 -32.02 -6.44 55.31
N GLY A 6 -32.00 -7.41 54.40
CA GLY A 6 -33.16 -8.08 53.82
C GLY A 6 -32.83 -9.53 53.41
N ASN A 7 -32.98 -10.46 54.37
CA ASN A 7 -33.59 -11.81 54.29
C ASN A 7 -34.06 -12.32 52.89
N ASP A 8 -34.06 -13.60 52.52
CA ASP A 8 -33.79 -14.89 53.17
C ASP A 8 -34.08 -16.02 52.12
N LYS A 9 -33.32 -17.13 52.15
CA LYS A 9 -33.80 -18.56 52.00
C LYS A 9 -34.34 -19.07 50.64
N LYS A 10 -34.21 -20.33 50.18
CA LYS A 10 -33.69 -21.62 50.73
C LYS A 10 -33.72 -22.76 49.67
N ILE A 11 -32.76 -23.69 49.82
CA ILE A 11 -32.83 -25.18 49.78
C ILE A 11 -32.72 -25.98 48.47
N GLU A 12 -31.61 -26.74 48.45
CA GLU A 12 -31.29 -27.96 47.68
C GLU A 12 -31.53 -29.26 48.48
N GLY A 13 -31.58 -30.39 47.74
CA GLY A 13 -31.28 -31.77 48.16
C GLY A 13 -31.84 -32.78 47.12
N SER A 14 -31.18 -33.81 46.60
CA SER A 14 -29.98 -34.56 47.03
C SER A 14 -29.48 -35.59 45.97
N ASN A 15 -28.14 -35.77 45.87
CA ASN A 15 -27.30 -36.99 45.66
C ASN A 15 -27.32 -37.89 44.38
N PRO A 16 -26.31 -38.77 44.10
CA PRO A 16 -24.84 -38.73 44.34
C PRO A 16 -23.90 -39.35 43.23
N LYS A 17 -22.62 -38.90 43.25
CA LYS A 17 -21.30 -39.59 43.04
C LYS A 17 -21.03 -40.61 41.90
N LYS A 18 -19.95 -40.34 41.13
CA LYS A 18 -18.88 -41.32 40.78
C LYS A 18 -17.50 -40.64 40.78
N LYS A 19 -16.54 -41.29 41.46
CA LYS A 19 -15.14 -40.90 41.69
C LYS A 19 -14.29 -40.95 40.41
N LEU A 20 -13.31 -40.05 40.28
CA LEU A 20 -12.11 -40.27 39.46
C LEU A 20 -10.86 -40.03 40.33
N ASN A 21 -9.88 -40.93 40.17
CA ASN A 21 -8.71 -41.08 41.02
C ASN A 21 -7.70 -39.92 40.86
N VAL A 22 -7.21 -39.45 42.00
CA VAL A 22 -6.06 -38.55 42.13
C VAL A 22 -4.79 -39.38 41.96
N VAL A 23 -3.96 -39.04 40.98
CA VAL A 23 -2.55 -39.44 40.94
C VAL A 23 -1.73 -38.20 41.30
N THR A 24 -1.10 -38.25 42.46
CA THR A 24 -0.19 -37.24 43.00
C THR A 24 1.15 -37.25 42.25
N PHE A 25 1.53 -36.12 41.66
CA PHE A 25 2.93 -35.78 41.41
C PHE A 25 3.33 -34.67 42.40
N THR A 26 4.32 -34.98 43.23
CA THR A 26 4.92 -34.09 44.23
C THR A 26 5.97 -33.19 43.59
N GLY A 27 5.87 -31.87 43.76
CA GLY A 27 6.95 -30.94 43.43
C GLY A 27 6.51 -29.48 43.32
N ALA A 28 6.55 -28.75 44.44
CA ALA A 28 6.63 -27.30 44.61
C ALA A 28 6.00 -26.38 43.52
N ALA A 29 4.69 -26.14 43.63
CA ALA A 29 4.04 -24.94 43.11
C ALA A 29 3.35 -24.25 44.29
N GLY A 30 4.02 -23.26 44.88
CA GLY A 30 3.47 -22.45 45.96
C GLY A 30 2.58 -21.35 45.38
N LEU A 31 1.27 -21.51 45.57
CA LEU A 31 0.24 -20.46 45.71
C LEU A 31 0.49 -19.14 44.92
N LEU A 32 0.25 -19.18 43.62
CA LEU A 32 -0.31 -18.02 42.91
C LEU A 32 -1.81 -17.99 43.25
N GLY A 33 -2.32 -16.84 43.68
CA GLY A 33 -3.77 -16.62 43.81
C GLY A 33 -4.45 -16.99 42.49
N LEU A 34 -5.64 -17.59 42.57
CA LEU A 34 -6.41 -18.08 41.43
C LEU A 34 -6.74 -16.94 40.44
N ALA A 35 -5.78 -16.64 39.57
CA ALA A 35 -5.96 -15.89 38.35
C ALA A 35 -6.85 -16.74 37.45
N VAL A 36 -8.04 -16.23 37.09
CA VAL A 36 -8.93 -16.92 36.17
C VAL A 36 -8.46 -16.56 34.76
N SER A 37 -7.59 -17.41 34.22
CA SER A 37 -7.12 -17.32 32.85
C SER A 37 -8.27 -17.60 31.87
N LEU A 38 -8.10 -17.16 30.62
CA LEU A 38 -9.05 -17.49 29.55
C LEU A 38 -9.25 -19.01 29.48
N PRO A 39 -10.50 -19.51 29.39
CA PRO A 39 -10.75 -20.95 29.40
C PRO A 39 -9.99 -21.68 28.28
N GLY A 40 -9.16 -22.65 28.64
CA GLY A 40 -8.32 -23.41 27.70
C GLY A 40 -7.02 -22.71 27.28
N CYS A 41 -6.66 -21.58 27.90
CA CYS A 41 -5.40 -20.87 27.71
C CYS A 41 -4.62 -20.82 29.03
N ASP A 42 -3.71 -21.76 29.23
CA ASP A 42 -2.96 -21.88 30.49
C ASP A 42 -1.70 -20.97 30.56
N THR A 43 -1.33 -20.32 29.45
CA THR A 43 -0.05 -19.62 29.31
C THR A 43 -0.15 -18.09 29.32
N ILE A 44 -1.34 -17.51 29.16
CA ILE A 44 -1.50 -16.05 29.10
C ILE A 44 -1.77 -15.51 30.50
N CYS A 45 -0.82 -14.75 31.01
CA CYS A 45 -0.91 -14.04 32.29
C CYS A 45 -0.91 -12.53 32.04
N VAL A 46 -1.96 -11.84 32.47
CA VAL A 46 -2.13 -10.41 32.16
C VAL A 46 -1.82 -9.45 33.32
N ASN A 47 -1.74 -9.96 34.54
CA ASN A 47 -1.60 -9.18 35.78
C ASN A 47 -0.34 -9.56 36.58
N LEU A 48 0.79 -9.64 35.89
CA LEU A 48 2.08 -9.93 36.52
C LEU A 48 2.64 -8.70 37.26
N SER A 49 3.16 -8.91 38.47
CA SER A 49 3.95 -7.91 39.18
C SER A 49 5.31 -7.68 38.49
N ALA A 50 5.95 -6.54 38.79
CA ALA A 50 7.28 -6.22 38.24
C ALA A 50 8.33 -7.33 38.50
N LYS A 51 8.27 -7.99 39.66
CA LYS A 51 9.19 -9.09 39.96
C LYS A 51 8.88 -10.34 39.12
N GLU A 52 7.61 -10.71 39.03
CA GLU A 52 7.18 -11.89 38.25
C GLU A 52 7.51 -11.74 36.76
N ILE A 53 7.44 -10.52 36.21
CA ILE A 53 7.84 -10.24 34.82
C ILE A 53 9.32 -10.55 34.59
N LEU A 54 10.19 -10.12 35.52
CA LEU A 54 11.63 -10.34 35.42
C LEU A 54 11.99 -11.81 35.63
N ASP A 55 11.38 -12.46 36.63
CA ASP A 55 11.56 -13.89 36.91
C ASP A 55 11.10 -14.74 35.69
N LEU A 56 9.98 -14.38 35.06
CA LEU A 56 9.48 -15.04 33.85
C LEU A 56 10.42 -14.82 32.66
N ALA A 57 11.01 -13.63 32.50
CA ALA A 57 11.97 -13.36 31.45
C ALA A 57 13.22 -14.25 31.58
N GLU A 58 13.72 -14.45 32.80
CA GLU A 58 14.84 -15.37 33.07
C GLU A 58 14.47 -16.83 32.77
N GLU A 59 13.26 -17.25 33.14
CA GLU A 59 12.76 -18.59 32.84
C GLU A 59 12.65 -18.85 31.33
N ILE A 60 12.14 -17.86 30.58
CA ILE A 60 12.07 -17.88 29.11
C ILE A 60 13.46 -18.08 28.51
N ILE A 61 14.43 -17.28 28.95
CA ILE A 61 15.82 -17.35 28.48
C ILE A 61 16.41 -18.73 28.79
N HIS A 62 16.27 -19.21 30.02
CA HIS A 62 16.82 -20.50 30.44
C HIS A 62 16.22 -21.68 29.64
N LYS A 63 14.90 -21.70 29.46
CA LYS A 63 14.21 -22.72 28.65
C LYS A 63 14.65 -22.68 27.19
N SER A 64 14.73 -21.48 26.61
CA SER A 64 15.18 -21.30 25.23
C SER A 64 16.62 -21.80 25.03
N THR A 65 17.54 -21.42 25.92
CA THR A 65 18.94 -21.89 25.87
C THR A 65 19.01 -23.40 25.89
N ARG A 66 18.31 -24.04 26.84
CA ARG A 66 18.30 -25.51 26.98
C ARG A 66 17.83 -26.23 25.71
N VAL A 67 16.79 -25.72 25.04
CA VAL A 67 16.29 -26.32 23.79
C VAL A 67 17.32 -26.16 22.67
N HIS A 68 17.92 -24.98 22.50
CA HIS A 68 18.95 -24.76 21.49
C HIS A 68 20.19 -25.64 21.73
N ASP A 69 20.62 -25.78 22.99
CA ASP A 69 21.71 -26.69 23.38
C ASP A 69 21.38 -28.15 23.07
N THR A 70 20.14 -28.56 23.33
CA THR A 70 19.69 -29.93 23.01
C THR A 70 19.77 -30.19 21.51
N VAL A 71 19.35 -29.24 20.68
CA VAL A 71 19.43 -29.36 19.21
C VAL A 71 20.88 -29.37 18.72
N ALA A 72 21.74 -28.54 19.30
CA ALA A 72 23.17 -28.49 18.94
C ALA A 72 23.93 -29.78 19.30
N LEU A 73 23.50 -30.49 20.34
CA LEU A 73 24.12 -31.74 20.80
C LEU A 73 23.66 -33.00 20.05
N VAL A 74 22.72 -32.88 19.10
CA VAL A 74 22.22 -34.03 18.33
C VAL A 74 23.34 -34.59 17.45
N SER A 75 23.60 -35.90 17.59
CA SER A 75 24.60 -36.60 16.78
C SER A 75 24.19 -36.67 15.30
N LEU A 76 25.15 -36.48 14.39
CA LEU A 76 24.89 -36.37 12.94
C LEU A 76 24.25 -37.63 12.32
N ASP A 77 24.47 -38.79 12.94
CA ASP A 77 23.88 -40.08 12.55
C ASP A 77 22.41 -40.23 12.96
N LYS A 78 21.92 -39.40 13.88
CA LYS A 78 20.56 -39.49 14.47
C LYS A 78 19.65 -38.34 14.09
N LEU A 79 20.02 -37.51 13.11
CA LEU A 79 19.21 -36.35 12.69
C LEU A 79 17.85 -36.79 12.15
N SER A 80 16.79 -36.21 12.71
CA SER A 80 15.37 -36.45 12.40
C SER A 80 14.55 -35.17 12.59
N TYR A 81 13.31 -35.16 12.10
CA TYR A 81 12.39 -34.05 12.32
C TYR A 81 12.15 -33.79 13.82
N GLU A 82 12.00 -34.86 14.60
CA GLU A 82 11.59 -34.85 16.01
C GLU A 82 12.66 -34.27 16.94
N ASN A 83 13.94 -34.37 16.59
CA ASN A 83 15.03 -33.88 17.42
C ASN A 83 15.71 -32.60 16.91
N VAL A 84 15.43 -32.17 15.67
CA VAL A 84 15.99 -30.92 15.12
C VAL A 84 14.92 -29.83 14.98
N VAL A 85 13.83 -30.11 14.28
CA VAL A 85 12.86 -29.08 13.85
C VAL A 85 11.73 -28.91 14.86
N LEU A 86 11.15 -30.03 15.30
CA LEU A 86 10.03 -30.03 16.23
C LEU A 86 10.32 -29.31 17.55
N PRO A 87 11.49 -29.47 18.21
CA PRO A 87 11.77 -28.80 19.48
C PRO A 87 11.80 -27.27 19.33
N LEU A 88 12.32 -26.77 18.21
CA LEU A 88 12.37 -25.33 17.92
C LEU A 88 10.98 -24.78 17.59
N ALA A 89 10.18 -25.54 16.83
CA ALA A 89 8.80 -25.16 16.50
C ALA A 89 7.90 -25.10 17.76
N GLU A 90 8.00 -26.08 18.65
CA GLU A 90 7.25 -26.06 19.91
C GLU A 90 7.74 -24.97 20.86
N LEU A 91 9.04 -24.68 20.89
CA LEU A 91 9.60 -23.56 21.64
C LEU A 91 9.01 -22.24 21.15
N GLU A 92 9.05 -21.97 19.84
CA GLU A 92 8.52 -20.75 19.25
C GLU A 92 7.02 -20.57 19.58
N ALA A 93 6.23 -21.64 19.50
CA ALA A 93 4.80 -21.62 19.82
C ALA A 93 4.51 -21.27 21.28
N ARG A 94 5.20 -21.91 22.23
CA ARG A 94 4.97 -21.70 23.67
C ARG A 94 5.53 -20.35 24.13
N GLN A 95 6.75 -20.04 23.70
CA GLN A 95 7.51 -18.90 24.18
C GLN A 95 6.88 -17.57 23.76
N LEU A 96 6.24 -17.50 22.59
CA LEU A 96 5.58 -16.26 22.14
C LEU A 96 4.59 -15.73 23.18
N SER A 97 3.70 -16.59 23.69
CA SER A 97 2.68 -16.18 24.68
C SER A 97 3.31 -15.64 25.97
N LEU A 98 4.35 -16.31 26.46
CA LEU A 98 5.08 -15.90 27.66
C LEU A 98 5.84 -14.58 27.44
N ILE A 99 6.49 -14.42 26.29
CA ILE A 99 7.15 -13.16 25.91
C ILE A 99 6.14 -12.02 25.90
N GLN A 100 4.95 -12.23 25.31
CA GLN A 100 3.92 -11.20 25.28
C GLN A 100 3.52 -10.80 26.70
N CYS A 101 3.36 -11.74 27.64
CA CYS A 101 3.08 -11.44 29.05
C CYS A 101 4.16 -10.55 29.70
N CYS A 102 5.42 -10.69 29.30
CA CYS A 102 6.49 -9.81 29.76
C CYS A 102 6.50 -8.44 29.06
N VAL A 103 6.11 -8.38 27.78
CA VAL A 103 6.37 -7.21 26.90
C VAL A 103 5.16 -6.28 26.77
N PHE A 104 3.94 -6.78 26.64
CA PHE A 104 2.77 -5.90 26.46
C PHE A 104 2.53 -4.94 27.65
N PRO A 105 2.85 -5.27 28.92
CA PRO A 105 2.60 -4.36 30.04
C PRO A 105 3.29 -3.00 29.92
N LYS A 106 4.46 -2.90 29.25
CA LYS A 106 5.15 -1.60 28.98
C LYS A 106 4.24 -0.59 28.28
N MET A 107 3.29 -1.08 27.47
CA MET A 107 2.41 -0.27 26.64
C MET A 107 1.05 0.00 27.26
N LEU A 108 0.65 -0.75 28.29
CA LEU A 108 -0.75 -0.77 28.75
C LEU A 108 -0.91 -0.66 30.27
N SER A 109 0.11 -1.06 31.04
CA SER A 109 0.00 -1.11 32.49
C SER A 109 -0.16 0.30 33.06
N PRO A 110 -1.12 0.53 33.98
CA PRO A 110 -1.24 1.80 34.67
C PRO A 110 -0.05 2.06 35.60
N HIS A 111 0.67 1.02 36.01
CA HIS A 111 1.75 1.11 37.00
C HIS A 111 3.13 1.28 36.36
N ASP A 112 3.83 2.36 36.75
CA ASP A 112 5.13 2.72 36.18
C ASP A 112 6.24 1.71 36.45
N ASN A 113 6.27 1.13 37.65
CA ASN A 113 7.22 0.07 38.00
C ASN A 113 7.06 -1.18 37.12
N VAL A 114 5.82 -1.56 36.80
CA VAL A 114 5.51 -2.68 35.90
C VAL A 114 5.95 -2.35 34.48
N ARG A 115 5.71 -1.13 33.98
CA ARG A 115 6.17 -0.72 32.64
C ARG A 115 7.69 -0.75 32.52
N LYS A 116 8.41 -0.27 33.54
CA LYS A 116 9.88 -0.31 33.58
C LYS A 116 10.43 -1.73 33.61
N ALA A 117 9.87 -2.60 34.45
CA ALA A 117 10.25 -4.02 34.49
C ALA A 117 9.97 -4.74 33.16
N SER A 118 8.85 -4.42 32.52
CA SER A 118 8.48 -4.92 31.19
C SER A 118 9.47 -4.49 30.09
N ALA A 119 9.90 -3.23 30.09
CA ALA A 119 10.94 -2.74 29.17
C ALA A 119 12.30 -3.41 29.40
N GLU A 120 12.70 -3.62 30.66
CA GLU A 120 13.93 -4.36 31.00
C GLU A 120 13.86 -5.83 30.56
N ALA A 121 12.73 -6.50 30.81
CA ALA A 121 12.49 -7.87 30.39
C ALA A 121 12.56 -8.01 28.87
N GLU A 122 11.94 -7.11 28.12
CA GLU A 122 12.04 -7.07 26.65
C GLU A 122 13.49 -6.96 26.18
N GLN A 123 14.26 -6.02 26.74
CA GLN A 123 15.67 -5.84 26.37
C GLN A 123 16.49 -7.12 26.60
N LYS A 124 16.28 -7.80 27.73
CA LYS A 124 16.96 -9.08 28.04
C LYS A 124 16.55 -10.19 27.08
N ILE A 125 15.25 -10.31 26.79
CA ILE A 125 14.71 -11.33 25.87
C ILE A 125 15.22 -11.09 24.44
N ASP A 126 15.19 -9.85 23.95
CA ASP A 126 15.63 -9.51 22.60
C ASP A 126 17.13 -9.77 22.42
N ALA A 127 17.96 -9.41 23.40
CA ALA A 127 19.39 -9.72 23.39
C ALA A 127 19.64 -11.24 23.32
N HIS A 128 18.88 -12.02 24.09
CA HIS A 128 18.96 -13.49 24.07
C HIS A 128 18.51 -14.08 22.73
N MET A 129 17.39 -13.60 22.16
CA MET A 129 16.89 -14.07 20.87
C MET A 129 17.88 -13.76 19.73
N LEU A 130 18.52 -12.59 19.77
CA LEU A 130 19.59 -12.24 18.82
C LEU A 130 20.80 -13.18 18.97
N SER A 131 21.19 -13.50 20.21
CA SER A 131 22.26 -14.47 20.48
C SER A 131 21.94 -15.85 19.91
N CYS A 132 20.70 -16.33 20.11
CA CYS A 132 20.24 -17.60 19.57
C CYS A 132 20.31 -17.65 18.03
N ARG A 133 19.96 -16.56 17.34
CA ARG A 133 20.06 -16.45 15.88
C ARG A 133 21.50 -16.42 15.33
N LYS A 134 22.50 -16.22 16.20
CA LYS A 134 23.93 -16.25 15.85
C LYS A 134 24.61 -17.59 16.21
N ARG A 135 23.86 -18.58 16.70
CA ARG A 135 24.35 -19.92 17.07
C ARG A 135 24.78 -20.75 15.85
N GLU A 136 26.08 -20.79 15.58
CA GLU A 136 26.66 -21.54 14.44
C GLU A 136 26.51 -23.07 14.57
N ASP A 137 26.60 -23.57 15.79
CA ASP A 137 26.38 -24.98 16.12
C ASP A 137 24.95 -25.46 15.81
N VAL A 138 23.94 -24.68 16.19
CA VAL A 138 22.52 -24.95 15.85
C VAL A 138 22.29 -24.85 14.35
N TYR A 139 22.80 -23.79 13.71
CA TYR A 139 22.70 -23.59 12.26
C TYR A 139 23.28 -24.77 11.48
N ARG A 140 24.45 -25.27 11.90
CA ARG A 140 25.09 -26.44 11.26
C ARG A 140 24.20 -27.66 11.27
N ILE A 141 23.58 -27.98 12.40
CA ILE A 141 22.67 -29.13 12.53
C ILE A 141 21.44 -28.95 11.62
N ILE A 142 20.80 -27.78 11.66
CA ILE A 142 19.62 -27.49 10.83
C ILE A 142 19.97 -27.55 9.34
N LYS A 143 21.12 -27.01 8.93
CA LYS A 143 21.56 -27.00 7.53
C LYS A 143 21.86 -28.41 7.01
N ILE A 144 22.54 -29.25 7.81
CA ILE A 144 22.81 -30.65 7.45
C ILE A 144 21.50 -31.42 7.32
N TYR A 145 20.57 -31.22 8.26
CA TYR A 145 19.24 -31.85 8.20
C TYR A 145 18.46 -31.40 6.96
N ALA A 146 18.45 -30.11 6.64
CA ALA A 146 17.81 -29.57 5.44
C ALA A 146 18.40 -30.17 4.15
N ALA A 147 19.72 -30.39 4.10
CA ALA A 147 20.40 -31.01 2.97
C ALA A 147 20.13 -32.52 2.83
N LYS A 148 19.78 -33.23 3.93
CA LYS A 148 19.41 -34.65 3.93
C LYS A 148 18.16 -34.91 3.06
N GLY A 149 17.27 -33.92 2.93
CA GLY A 149 16.13 -33.97 2.02
C GLY A 149 15.05 -34.99 2.43
N GLU A 150 14.86 -35.24 3.72
CA GLU A 150 13.80 -36.13 4.20
C GLU A 150 12.40 -35.68 3.75
N SER A 151 11.53 -36.66 3.51
CA SER A 151 10.14 -36.40 3.13
C SER A 151 9.35 -35.99 4.38
N ILE A 152 9.20 -34.67 4.57
CA ILE A 152 8.36 -34.06 5.61
C ILE A 152 7.17 -33.34 4.98
N ALA A 153 6.18 -32.99 5.81
CA ALA A 153 5.02 -32.24 5.37
C ALA A 153 5.42 -30.90 4.70
N PRO A 154 4.69 -30.41 3.68
CA PRO A 154 5.05 -29.18 2.97
C PRO A 154 5.22 -27.95 3.88
N GLU A 155 4.34 -27.80 4.88
CA GLU A 155 4.41 -26.69 5.84
C GLU A 155 5.66 -26.80 6.74
N ALA A 156 6.02 -28.02 7.15
CA ALA A 156 7.25 -28.28 7.92
C ALA A 156 8.52 -28.00 7.10
N LYS A 157 8.48 -28.30 5.80
CA LYS A 157 9.56 -27.95 4.86
C LYS A 157 9.69 -26.44 4.70
N CYS A 158 8.58 -25.71 4.57
CA CYS A 158 8.57 -24.26 4.53
C CYS A 158 9.15 -23.67 5.84
N TYR A 159 8.74 -24.19 6.99
CA TYR A 159 9.27 -23.78 8.29
C TYR A 159 10.78 -23.99 8.39
N LEU A 160 11.28 -25.17 7.97
CA LEU A 160 12.72 -25.45 7.94
C LEU A 160 13.48 -24.49 7.02
N GLN A 161 12.93 -24.17 5.85
CA GLN A 161 13.53 -23.19 4.94
C GLN A 161 13.57 -21.78 5.56
N CYS A 162 12.51 -21.37 6.25
CA CYS A 162 12.49 -20.11 6.99
C CYS A 162 13.53 -20.09 8.11
N LEU A 163 13.68 -21.18 8.87
CA LEU A 163 14.70 -21.29 9.91
C LEU A 163 16.12 -21.16 9.34
N VAL A 164 16.45 -21.95 8.31
CA VAL A 164 17.77 -21.84 7.64
C VAL A 164 18.02 -20.41 7.19
N ARG A 165 17.01 -19.79 6.58
CA ARG A 165 17.10 -18.44 6.05
C ARG A 165 17.34 -17.40 7.14
N ASP A 166 16.68 -17.48 8.29
CA ASP A 166 16.92 -16.56 9.41
C ASP A 166 18.38 -16.56 9.84
N PHE A 167 19.01 -17.74 9.92
CA PHE A 167 20.42 -17.85 10.25
C PHE A 167 21.32 -17.26 9.15
N GLU A 168 20.94 -17.43 7.89
CA GLU A 168 21.67 -16.88 6.74
C GLU A 168 21.61 -15.36 6.70
N ASP A 169 20.47 -14.76 7.07
CA ASP A 169 20.35 -13.29 7.18
C ASP A 169 21.19 -12.70 8.29
N ASN A 170 21.39 -13.47 9.36
CA ASN A 170 22.31 -13.12 10.43
C ASN A 170 23.78 -13.40 10.06
N GLY A 171 24.05 -13.71 8.78
CA GLY A 171 25.39 -13.84 8.22
C GLY A 171 26.09 -15.15 8.57
N LEU A 172 25.37 -16.21 8.97
CA LEU A 172 25.99 -17.50 9.30
C LEU A 172 26.45 -18.29 8.07
N ASN A 173 25.95 -17.96 6.87
CA ASN A 173 26.52 -18.45 5.61
C ASN A 173 27.74 -17.66 5.14
N LEU A 174 28.03 -16.50 5.75
CA LEU A 174 29.13 -15.63 5.35
C LEU A 174 30.44 -16.03 6.03
N THR A 175 31.56 -15.62 5.42
CA THR A 175 32.87 -15.68 6.06
C THR A 175 32.90 -14.76 7.28
N ALA A 176 33.76 -15.05 8.27
CA ALA A 176 33.89 -14.23 9.48
C ALA A 176 34.10 -12.72 9.17
N ILE A 177 34.93 -12.41 8.17
CA ILE A 177 35.20 -11.03 7.73
C ILE A 177 33.92 -10.35 7.21
N LYS A 178 33.15 -11.03 6.37
CA LYS A 178 31.89 -10.47 5.86
C LYS A 178 30.83 -10.34 6.96
N ARG A 179 30.81 -11.26 7.94
CA ARG A 179 29.91 -11.20 9.10
C ARG A 179 30.21 -9.99 9.97
N GLU A 180 31.49 -9.72 10.25
CA GLU A 180 31.94 -8.52 10.96
C GLU A 180 31.58 -7.24 10.19
N GLU A 181 31.71 -7.25 8.86
CA GLU A 181 31.28 -6.13 8.03
C GLU A 181 29.76 -5.89 8.09
N VAL A 182 28.94 -6.94 8.04
CA VAL A 182 27.48 -6.86 8.19
C VAL A 182 27.11 -6.28 9.56
N GLU A 183 27.74 -6.75 10.63
CA GLU A 183 27.48 -6.25 11.99
C GLU A 183 27.85 -4.77 12.12
N ARG A 184 29.02 -4.37 11.62
CA ARG A 184 29.44 -2.96 11.60
C ARG A 184 28.47 -2.08 10.82
N LEU A 185 28.03 -2.53 9.64
CA LEU A 185 27.08 -1.79 8.80
C LEU A 185 25.69 -1.69 9.45
N THR A 186 25.22 -2.77 10.08
CA THR A 186 23.92 -2.79 10.77
C THR A 186 23.91 -1.78 11.91
N ASN A 187 24.97 -1.77 12.74
CA ASN A 187 25.10 -0.78 13.82
C ASN A 187 25.15 0.67 13.30
N GLU A 188 25.88 0.90 12.20
CA GLU A 188 25.94 2.22 11.55
C GLU A 188 24.56 2.64 11.00
N ILE A 189 23.81 1.72 10.40
CA ILE A 189 22.45 1.96 9.92
C ILE A 189 21.51 2.31 11.07
N ASP A 190 21.56 1.57 12.18
CA ASP A 190 20.71 1.79 13.35
C ASP A 190 21.02 3.16 14.00
N GLU A 191 22.30 3.49 14.18
CA GLU A 191 22.74 4.79 14.71
C GLU A 191 22.26 5.95 13.82
N LEU A 192 22.45 5.86 12.51
CA LEU A 192 22.03 6.89 11.56
C LEU A 192 20.50 7.04 11.52
N SER A 193 19.76 5.92 11.58
CA SER A 193 18.29 5.92 11.59
C SER A 193 17.75 6.60 12.85
N LEU A 194 18.29 6.24 14.02
CA LEU A 194 17.94 6.88 15.29
C LEU A 194 18.31 8.36 15.28
N ARG A 195 19.49 8.72 14.76
CA ARG A 195 19.94 10.11 14.68
C ARG A 195 19.01 10.96 13.81
N TYR A 196 18.56 10.44 12.68
CA TYR A 196 17.61 11.13 11.80
C TYR A 196 16.29 11.44 12.52
N ILE A 197 15.74 10.47 13.24
CA ILE A 197 14.48 10.62 14.00
C ILE A 197 14.67 11.55 15.20
N GLN A 198 15.80 11.43 15.91
CA GLN A 198 16.14 12.32 17.03
C GLN A 198 16.21 13.77 16.56
N ASN A 199 16.89 14.05 15.44
CA ASN A 199 16.98 15.40 14.88
C ASN A 199 15.59 15.98 14.55
N LEU A 200 14.63 15.15 14.10
CA LEU A 200 13.25 15.58 13.85
C LEU A 200 12.46 15.85 15.14
N ASN A 201 12.66 15.04 16.17
CA ASN A 201 11.96 15.17 17.45
C ASN A 201 12.49 16.34 18.29
N GLU A 202 13.79 16.63 18.19
CA GLU A 202 14.45 17.75 18.88
C GLU A 202 14.32 19.08 18.13
N ASP A 203 13.70 19.10 16.94
CA ASP A 203 13.47 20.33 16.18
C ASP A 203 12.48 21.25 16.91
N GLY A 204 13.02 22.26 17.60
CA GLY A 204 12.25 23.32 18.25
C GLY A 204 11.88 24.48 17.31
N SER A 205 11.96 24.29 16.00
CA SER A 205 11.69 25.35 15.02
C SER A 205 10.25 25.85 15.17
N CYS A 206 10.11 27.16 15.24
CA CYS A 206 8.82 27.81 15.38
C CYS A 206 8.75 29.08 14.54
N LEU A 207 7.53 29.49 14.22
CA LEU A 207 7.20 30.71 13.50
C LEU A 207 6.27 31.55 14.36
N PHE A 208 6.30 32.87 14.16
CA PHE A 208 5.46 33.81 14.90
C PHE A 208 4.53 34.50 13.91
N PHE A 209 3.26 34.55 14.27
CA PHE A 209 2.22 35.17 13.45
C PHE A 209 1.29 36.01 14.31
N THR A 210 0.80 37.10 13.74
CA THR A 210 -0.30 37.88 14.31
C THR A 210 -1.65 37.17 14.12
N GLU A 211 -2.69 37.60 14.84
CA GLU A 211 -4.05 37.07 14.68
C GLU A 211 -4.56 37.23 13.23
N ASP A 212 -4.27 38.38 12.61
CA ASP A 212 -4.65 38.68 11.23
C ASP A 212 -3.99 37.73 10.22
N GLU A 213 -2.73 37.36 10.46
CA GLU A 213 -1.97 36.41 9.62
C GLU A 213 -2.46 34.96 9.75
N LEU A 214 -3.18 34.65 10.83
CA LEU A 214 -3.78 33.34 11.10
C LEU A 214 -5.28 33.28 10.78
N SER A 215 -5.78 34.27 10.02
CA SER A 215 -7.19 34.33 9.64
C SER A 215 -7.68 33.04 8.96
N GLY A 216 -8.85 32.56 9.39
CA GLY A 216 -9.48 31.32 8.91
C GLY A 216 -9.38 30.15 9.89
N LEU A 217 -8.47 30.20 10.87
CA LEU A 217 -8.34 29.14 11.87
C LEU A 217 -9.45 29.18 12.93
N PRO A 218 -9.89 28.02 13.44
CA PRO A 218 -10.83 27.95 14.56
C PRO A 218 -10.28 28.63 15.82
N LEU A 219 -11.15 29.26 16.60
CA LEU A 219 -10.78 29.91 17.86
C LEU A 219 -10.12 28.93 18.84
N GLU A 220 -10.60 27.69 18.91
CA GLU A 220 -10.04 26.63 19.75
C GLU A 220 -8.57 26.33 19.38
N PHE A 221 -8.25 26.33 18.09
CA PHE A 221 -6.88 26.14 17.61
C PHE A 221 -6.01 27.32 18.05
N LEU A 222 -6.47 28.56 17.89
CA LEU A 222 -5.73 29.75 18.33
C LEU A 222 -5.51 29.78 19.85
N GLN A 223 -6.49 29.31 20.63
CA GLN A 223 -6.37 29.21 22.09
C GLN A 223 -5.35 28.15 22.53
N SER A 224 -5.11 27.13 21.71
CA SER A 224 -4.12 26.10 21.98
C SER A 224 -2.66 26.56 21.77
N LEU A 225 -2.46 27.66 21.04
CA LEU A 225 -1.13 28.19 20.74
C LEU A 225 -0.62 29.11 21.87
N GLU A 226 0.67 29.01 22.17
CA GLU A 226 1.33 29.93 23.09
C GLU A 226 1.36 31.36 22.54
N LYS A 227 1.04 32.35 23.38
CA LYS A 227 1.14 33.77 23.02
C LYS A 227 2.43 34.37 23.57
N THR A 228 3.16 35.10 22.73
CA THR A 228 4.35 35.86 23.15
C THR A 228 3.94 37.17 23.85
N GLN A 229 4.92 37.84 24.48
CA GLN A 229 4.72 39.15 25.11
C GLN A 229 4.25 40.22 24.10
N ASN A 230 4.54 40.03 22.82
CA ASN A 230 4.15 40.94 21.72
C ASN A 230 2.77 40.62 21.12
N LYS A 231 1.97 39.76 21.77
CA LYS A 231 0.66 39.28 21.29
C LYS A 231 0.70 38.49 19.97
N GLU A 232 1.85 37.94 19.60
CA GLU A 232 1.97 37.02 18.47
C GLU A 232 1.73 35.59 18.96
N PHE A 233 1.17 34.75 18.10
CA PHE A 233 1.02 33.32 18.32
C PHE A 233 2.28 32.58 17.88
N ARG A 234 2.82 31.74 18.76
CA ARG A 234 3.93 30.85 18.48
C ARG A 234 3.40 29.55 17.86
N LEU A 235 3.76 29.31 16.60
CA LEU A 235 3.44 28.09 15.88
C LEU A 235 4.66 27.17 15.82
N THR A 236 4.62 26.02 16.50
CA THR A 236 5.64 24.98 16.36
C THR A 236 5.43 24.23 15.04
N LEU A 237 6.52 23.77 14.40
CA LEU A 237 6.48 23.03 13.13
C LEU A 237 6.09 21.55 13.29
N GLU A 238 5.24 21.23 14.26
CA GLU A 238 4.66 19.89 14.42
C GLU A 238 3.65 19.60 13.31
N SER A 239 3.56 18.34 12.89
CA SER A 239 2.74 17.94 11.74
C SER A 239 1.26 18.30 11.89
N ARG A 240 0.71 18.26 13.12
CA ARG A 240 -0.68 18.67 13.41
C ARG A 240 -0.89 20.16 13.17
N ASN A 241 0.02 21.00 13.66
CA ASN A 241 -0.05 22.45 13.54
C ASN A 241 0.13 22.88 12.09
N VAL A 242 1.08 22.26 11.39
CA VAL A 242 1.34 22.52 9.97
C VAL A 242 0.15 22.12 9.11
N ALA A 243 -0.44 20.94 9.34
CA ALA A 243 -1.64 20.49 8.61
C ALA A 243 -2.81 21.48 8.80
N ALA A 244 -3.07 21.92 10.04
CA ALA A 244 -4.13 22.88 10.32
C ALA A 244 -3.95 24.21 9.55
N ILE A 245 -2.71 24.73 9.47
CA ILE A 245 -2.43 25.95 8.69
C ILE A 245 -2.64 25.71 7.20
N LEU A 246 -2.10 24.63 6.65
CA LEU A 246 -2.17 24.35 5.22
C LEU A 246 -3.59 24.00 4.75
N GLU A 247 -4.46 23.51 5.64
CA GLU A 247 -5.85 23.20 5.32
C GLU A 247 -6.82 24.37 5.53
N LEU A 248 -6.60 25.22 6.55
CA LEU A 248 -7.63 26.17 7.00
C LEU A 248 -7.22 27.66 6.91
N CYS A 249 -5.92 27.98 6.87
CA CYS A 249 -5.48 29.38 6.88
C CYS A 249 -5.77 30.07 5.54
N LYS A 250 -6.53 31.16 5.58
CA LYS A 250 -6.92 31.95 4.40
C LYS A 250 -5.76 32.75 3.81
N ILE A 251 -4.74 33.06 4.61
CA ILE A 251 -3.64 33.93 4.21
C ILE A 251 -2.59 33.13 3.42
N ALA A 252 -2.54 33.32 2.10
CA ALA A 252 -1.62 32.62 1.20
C ALA A 252 -0.13 32.78 1.60
N LYS A 253 0.27 33.97 2.06
CA LYS A 253 1.63 34.24 2.54
C LYS A 253 1.99 33.39 3.77
N THR A 254 1.05 33.19 4.68
CA THR A 254 1.21 32.34 5.87
C THR A 254 1.38 30.90 5.46
N ARG A 255 0.49 30.38 4.59
CA ARG A 255 0.60 29.01 4.04
C ARG A 255 1.95 28.76 3.39
N LYS A 256 2.41 29.68 2.53
CA LYS A 256 3.72 29.59 1.87
C LYS A 256 4.89 29.60 2.85
N THR A 257 4.86 30.50 3.84
CA THR A 257 5.91 30.60 4.87
C THR A 257 6.00 29.31 5.67
N VAL A 258 4.87 28.77 6.12
CA VAL A 258 4.80 27.52 6.88
C VAL A 258 5.23 26.33 6.03
N ALA A 259 4.76 26.20 4.79
CA ALA A 259 5.17 25.13 3.87
C ALA A 259 6.68 25.15 3.60
N MET A 260 7.25 26.33 3.37
CA MET A 260 8.69 26.49 3.15
C MET A 260 9.51 26.15 4.40
N ALA A 261 9.09 26.61 5.59
CA ALA A 261 9.77 26.30 6.84
C ALA A 261 9.73 24.80 7.15
N TYR A 262 8.55 24.18 7.00
CA TYR A 262 8.39 22.74 7.22
C TYR A 262 9.21 21.91 6.22
N GLY A 263 9.25 22.30 4.94
CA GLY A 263 10.05 21.62 3.91
C GLY A 263 11.56 21.85 4.02
N LYS A 264 12.02 22.79 4.86
CA LYS A 264 13.44 23.01 5.19
C LYS A 264 13.85 22.36 6.52
N ARG A 265 12.88 21.82 7.27
CA ARG A 265 13.10 21.28 8.61
C ARG A 265 14.20 20.21 8.58
N CYS A 266 15.20 20.39 9.44
CA CYS A 266 16.38 19.53 9.53
C CYS A 266 17.15 19.34 8.21
N GLY A 267 17.03 20.25 7.22
CA GLY A 267 17.68 20.10 5.92
C GLY A 267 19.19 19.91 6.00
N ASP A 268 19.87 20.80 6.73
CA ASP A 268 21.35 20.79 6.84
C ASP A 268 21.88 19.61 7.65
N THR A 269 21.06 19.03 8.54
CA THR A 269 21.46 17.93 9.44
C THR A 269 21.04 16.57 8.90
N ASN A 270 19.80 16.42 8.42
CA ASN A 270 19.23 15.13 8.02
C ASN A 270 19.55 14.72 6.58
N ILE A 271 19.79 15.65 5.65
CA ILE A 271 20.15 15.26 4.28
C ILE A 271 21.49 14.51 4.23
N PRO A 272 22.57 14.97 4.89
CA PRO A 272 23.82 14.19 4.96
C PRO A 272 23.66 12.84 5.68
N VAL A 273 22.83 12.78 6.74
CA VAL A 273 22.53 11.54 7.45
C VAL A 273 21.82 10.55 6.53
N LEU A 274 20.81 11.00 5.78
CA LEU A 274 20.07 10.17 4.83
C LEU A 274 20.98 9.66 3.69
N GLN A 275 21.86 10.50 3.15
CA GLN A 275 22.84 10.09 2.13
C GLN A 275 23.76 8.98 2.63
N ARG A 276 24.32 9.14 3.84
CA ARG A 276 25.15 8.09 4.48
C ARG A 276 24.35 6.83 4.74
N LEU A 277 23.11 6.96 5.20
CA LEU A 277 22.23 5.84 5.49
C LEU A 277 21.91 5.01 4.23
N VAL A 278 21.53 5.68 3.13
CA VAL A 278 21.29 5.04 1.83
C VAL A 278 22.55 4.31 1.35
N HIS A 279 23.71 4.96 1.44
CA HIS A 279 24.99 4.33 1.07
C HIS A 279 25.31 3.08 1.90
N SER A 280 25.16 3.16 3.23
CA SER A 280 25.39 2.03 4.14
C SER A 280 24.44 0.86 3.86
N ARG A 281 23.18 1.16 3.53
CA ARG A 281 22.16 0.16 3.14
C ARG A 281 22.49 -0.53 1.82
N HIS A 282 22.92 0.21 0.80
CA HIS A 282 23.39 -0.38 -0.45
C HIS A 282 24.63 -1.24 -0.25
N ARG A 283 25.57 -0.80 0.59
CA ARG A 283 26.76 -1.60 0.92
C ARG A 283 26.38 -2.89 1.66
N LEU A 284 25.45 -2.83 2.62
CA LEU A 284 24.93 -4.01 3.32
C LEU A 284 24.33 -5.01 2.33
N ALA A 285 23.48 -4.55 1.42
CA ALA A 285 22.85 -5.39 0.40
C ALA A 285 23.90 -6.13 -0.47
N ARG A 286 24.97 -5.44 -0.89
CA ARG A 286 26.05 -6.06 -1.68
C ARG A 286 26.83 -7.11 -0.91
N VAL A 287 27.11 -6.88 0.38
CA VAL A 287 27.81 -7.88 1.22
C VAL A 287 26.96 -9.16 1.35
N LEU A 288 25.63 -9.00 1.40
CA LEU A 288 24.64 -10.07 1.43
C LEU A 288 24.33 -10.68 0.05
N GLY A 289 24.89 -10.15 -1.04
CA GLY A 289 24.78 -10.70 -2.39
C GLY A 289 23.65 -10.13 -3.26
N TYR A 290 23.02 -9.03 -2.85
CA TYR A 290 21.99 -8.33 -3.62
C TYR A 290 22.59 -7.16 -4.43
N ALA A 291 21.94 -6.78 -5.53
CA ALA A 291 22.39 -5.70 -6.38
C ALA A 291 22.30 -4.33 -5.69
N HIS A 292 21.17 -4.07 -5.04
CA HIS A 292 20.87 -2.82 -4.32
C HIS A 292 19.94 -3.11 -3.13
N PHE A 293 19.75 -2.13 -2.25
CA PHE A 293 18.98 -2.32 -1.01
C PHE A 293 17.50 -2.65 -1.25
N ALA A 294 16.86 -2.06 -2.27
CA ALA A 294 15.46 -2.37 -2.57
C ALA A 294 15.27 -3.86 -2.90
N ASP A 295 16.14 -4.50 -3.68
CA ASP A 295 15.99 -5.93 -3.97
C ASP A 295 16.17 -6.78 -2.70
N TYR A 296 17.08 -6.41 -1.81
CA TYR A 296 17.21 -7.04 -0.49
C TYR A 296 15.92 -6.90 0.34
N ALA A 297 15.32 -5.71 0.38
CA ALA A 297 14.09 -5.44 1.13
C ALA A 297 12.85 -6.14 0.54
N LEU A 298 12.85 -6.37 -0.79
CA LEU A 298 11.70 -6.87 -1.55
C LEU A 298 11.73 -8.38 -1.85
N ASP A 299 12.88 -9.04 -1.77
CA ASP A 299 13.06 -10.47 -2.12
C ASP A 299 11.99 -11.39 -1.50
N ARG A 300 11.57 -11.06 -0.29
CA ARG A 300 10.63 -11.86 0.53
C ARG A 300 9.20 -11.40 0.49
N ARG A 301 8.96 -10.30 -0.22
CA ARG A 301 7.66 -9.66 -0.30
C ARG A 301 6.91 -10.12 -1.53
N MET A 302 5.62 -9.88 -1.54
CA MET A 302 4.70 -10.24 -2.61
C MET A 302 5.10 -9.57 -3.94
N SER A 303 5.69 -8.38 -3.86
CA SER A 303 6.23 -7.63 -4.98
C SER A 303 7.52 -8.21 -5.59
N LYS A 304 8.36 -8.89 -4.81
CA LYS A 304 9.63 -9.55 -5.19
C LYS A 304 10.76 -8.62 -5.69
N THR A 305 10.49 -7.62 -6.53
CA THR A 305 11.54 -6.79 -7.17
C THR A 305 11.17 -5.32 -7.26
N SER A 306 12.18 -4.44 -7.22
CA SER A 306 12.01 -2.97 -7.30
C SER A 306 11.32 -2.55 -8.61
N MET A 307 11.73 -3.16 -9.73
CA MET A 307 11.16 -2.89 -11.06
C MET A 307 9.66 -3.17 -11.12
N ARG A 308 9.17 -4.23 -10.44
CA ARG A 308 7.73 -4.53 -10.42
C ARG A 308 6.97 -3.48 -9.62
N VAL A 309 7.53 -3.01 -8.51
CA VAL A 309 6.93 -1.94 -7.70
C VAL A 309 6.87 -0.63 -8.48
N ILE A 310 7.98 -0.22 -9.10
CA ILE A 310 8.04 1.03 -9.87
C ILE A 310 7.02 1.00 -11.02
N ARG A 311 6.95 -0.11 -11.78
CA ARG A 311 5.93 -0.26 -12.84
C ARG A 311 4.51 -0.17 -12.31
N PHE A 312 4.22 -0.85 -11.20
CA PHE A 312 2.92 -0.80 -10.55
C PHE A 312 2.51 0.64 -10.20
N LEU A 313 3.43 1.41 -9.60
CA LEU A 313 3.20 2.81 -9.23
C LEU A 313 2.96 3.70 -10.46
N GLU A 314 3.69 3.46 -11.55
CA GLU A 314 3.58 4.23 -12.80
C GLU A 314 2.32 3.92 -13.59
N ASP A 315 1.92 2.66 -13.64
CA ASP A 315 0.68 2.23 -14.30
C ASP A 315 -0.54 2.87 -13.60
N ILE A 316 -0.53 2.95 -12.27
CA ILE A 316 -1.59 3.66 -11.52
C ILE A 316 -1.50 5.17 -11.75
N SER A 317 -0.30 5.75 -11.66
CA SER A 317 -0.10 7.19 -11.87
C SER A 317 -0.61 7.63 -13.24
N SER A 318 -0.26 6.90 -14.30
CA SER A 318 -0.71 7.20 -15.66
C SER A 318 -2.23 7.07 -15.81
N SER A 319 -2.83 6.03 -15.22
CA SER A 319 -4.27 5.80 -15.26
C SER A 319 -5.08 6.89 -14.52
N LEU A 320 -4.51 7.50 -13.47
CA LEU A 320 -5.16 8.54 -12.67
C LEU A 320 -4.87 9.96 -13.18
N THR A 321 -3.92 10.15 -14.10
CA THR A 321 -3.45 11.48 -14.54
C THR A 321 -4.59 12.35 -15.08
N ASP A 322 -5.44 11.80 -15.95
CA ASP A 322 -6.55 12.57 -16.54
C ASP A 322 -7.58 13.04 -15.50
N LEU A 323 -7.87 12.19 -14.50
CA LEU A 323 -8.77 12.55 -13.40
C LEU A 323 -8.14 13.63 -12.53
N ALA A 324 -6.87 13.48 -12.20
CA ALA A 324 -6.15 14.43 -11.36
C ALA A 324 -5.98 15.79 -12.05
N ILE A 325 -5.84 15.85 -13.39
CA ILE A 325 -5.86 17.11 -14.16
C ILE A 325 -7.20 17.82 -13.98
N ARG A 326 -8.32 17.10 -14.06
CA ARG A 326 -9.67 17.66 -13.86
C ARG A 326 -9.88 18.14 -12.43
N GLU A 327 -9.48 17.35 -11.45
CA GLU A 327 -9.51 17.72 -10.04
C GLU A 327 -8.69 18.99 -9.78
N PHE A 328 -7.48 19.04 -10.31
CA PHE A 328 -6.58 20.18 -10.17
C PHE A 328 -7.11 21.45 -10.84
N SER A 329 -7.80 21.32 -11.99
CA SER A 329 -8.46 22.45 -12.64
C SER A 329 -9.50 23.11 -11.75
N ILE A 330 -10.26 22.33 -10.98
CA ILE A 330 -11.26 22.89 -10.04
C ILE A 330 -10.60 23.71 -8.94
N LEU A 331 -9.48 23.22 -8.40
CA LEU A 331 -8.72 23.95 -7.38
C LEU A 331 -8.18 25.27 -7.95
N LYS A 332 -7.63 25.24 -9.16
CA LYS A 332 -7.16 26.44 -9.87
C LYS A 332 -8.28 27.43 -10.14
N ASP A 333 -9.44 26.94 -10.58
CA ASP A 333 -10.60 27.79 -10.86
C ASP A 333 -11.14 28.45 -9.59
N LEU A 334 -11.13 27.73 -8.46
CA LEU A 334 -11.50 28.31 -7.16
C LEU A 334 -10.49 29.36 -6.69
N LYS A 335 -9.18 29.05 -6.78
CA LYS A 335 -8.13 30.02 -6.47
C LYS A 335 -8.27 31.29 -7.30
N ARG A 336 -8.53 31.15 -8.61
CA ARG A 336 -8.72 32.31 -9.49
C ARG A 336 -9.90 33.17 -9.09
N LYS A 337 -10.98 32.57 -8.57
CA LYS A 337 -12.16 33.31 -8.09
C LYS A 337 -11.90 34.04 -6.77
N GLU A 338 -11.13 33.44 -5.86
CA GLU A 338 -10.87 34.01 -4.53
C GLU A 338 -9.70 35.01 -4.52
N GLU A 339 -8.62 34.70 -5.23
CA GLU A 339 -7.34 35.43 -5.18
C GLU A 339 -6.92 36.05 -6.53
N GLY A 340 -7.66 35.83 -7.62
CA GLY A 340 -7.32 36.32 -8.96
C GLY A 340 -6.28 35.44 -9.69
N GLU A 341 -5.62 35.97 -10.73
CA GLU A 341 -4.67 35.23 -11.58
C GLU A 341 -3.28 35.00 -10.92
N ILE A 342 -3.28 34.60 -9.64
CA ILE A 342 -2.06 34.25 -8.90
C ILE A 342 -1.70 32.78 -9.19
N PRO A 343 -0.42 32.46 -9.50
CA PRO A 343 0.00 31.08 -9.74
C PRO A 343 -0.35 30.15 -8.58
N PHE A 344 -0.83 28.94 -8.90
CA PHE A 344 -1.15 27.91 -7.90
C PHE A 344 0.15 27.23 -7.44
N GLY A 345 0.42 27.26 -6.14
CA GLY A 345 1.57 26.59 -5.52
C GLY A 345 1.20 25.27 -4.83
N VAL A 346 2.20 24.50 -4.41
CA VAL A 346 1.96 23.26 -3.63
C VAL A 346 1.39 23.57 -2.25
N GLU A 347 1.78 24.71 -1.67
CA GLU A 347 1.27 25.25 -0.41
C GLU A 347 -0.24 25.54 -0.42
N ASP A 348 -0.84 25.63 -1.60
CA ASP A 348 -2.27 25.89 -1.80
C ASP A 348 -3.10 24.62 -1.90
N LEU A 349 -2.47 23.46 -2.15
CA LEU A 349 -3.15 22.22 -2.50
C LEU A 349 -4.14 21.78 -1.40
N LEU A 350 -3.68 21.68 -0.16
CA LEU A 350 -4.50 21.24 0.97
C LEU A 350 -5.63 22.24 1.27
N TYR A 351 -5.33 23.54 1.23
CA TYR A 351 -6.31 24.59 1.47
C TYR A 351 -7.45 24.55 0.46
N TYR A 352 -7.15 24.53 -0.84
CA TYR A 352 -8.22 24.52 -1.85
C TYR A 352 -8.96 23.19 -1.92
N ILE A 353 -8.33 22.05 -1.61
CA ILE A 353 -9.06 20.78 -1.44
C ILE A 353 -10.08 20.93 -0.32
N LYS A 354 -9.66 21.43 0.85
CA LYS A 354 -10.53 21.64 2.00
C LYS A 354 -11.66 22.63 1.71
N ARG A 355 -11.36 23.75 1.04
CA ARG A 355 -12.35 24.76 0.64
C ARG A 355 -13.38 24.21 -0.34
N VAL A 356 -12.96 23.42 -1.34
CA VAL A 356 -13.93 22.77 -2.24
C VAL A 356 -14.77 21.75 -1.48
N GLU A 357 -14.17 20.98 -0.57
CA GLU A 357 -14.91 20.05 0.27
C GLU A 357 -15.98 20.76 1.11
N GLU A 358 -15.67 21.89 1.73
CA GLU A 358 -16.63 22.72 2.47
C GLU A 358 -17.75 23.30 1.59
N LEU A 359 -17.44 23.69 0.36
CA LEU A 359 -18.41 24.27 -0.58
C LEU A 359 -19.32 23.21 -1.23
N GLN A 360 -18.82 21.98 -1.41
CA GLN A 360 -19.53 20.90 -2.10
C GLN A 360 -20.24 19.95 -1.15
N PHE A 361 -19.71 19.76 0.07
CA PHE A 361 -20.24 18.85 1.06
C PHE A 361 -20.72 19.64 2.27
N ASP A 362 -22.04 19.76 2.41
CA ASP A 362 -22.68 20.30 3.61
C ASP A 362 -22.67 19.25 4.73
N LEU A 363 -21.46 18.94 5.24
CA LEU A 363 -21.21 17.94 6.27
C LEU A 363 -20.65 18.58 7.53
N ASP A 364 -21.44 18.58 8.61
CA ASP A 364 -20.95 18.90 9.94
C ASP A 364 -20.47 17.62 10.64
N PHE A 365 -19.14 17.44 10.71
CA PHE A 365 -18.53 16.27 11.37
C PHE A 365 -18.77 16.26 12.89
N GLY A 366 -19.04 17.40 13.52
CA GLY A 366 -19.44 17.50 14.93
C GLY A 366 -20.83 16.92 15.16
N ASP A 367 -21.78 17.21 14.27
CA ASP A 367 -23.12 16.61 14.31
C ASP A 367 -23.10 15.13 13.94
N ILE A 368 -22.37 14.76 12.89
CA ILE A 368 -22.25 13.37 12.43
C ILE A 368 -21.64 12.48 13.52
N ARG A 369 -20.69 13.00 14.30
CA ARG A 369 -20.09 12.29 15.45
C ARG A 369 -21.16 11.79 16.44
N GLN A 370 -22.26 12.53 16.62
CA GLN A 370 -23.33 12.15 17.56
C GLN A 370 -24.07 10.87 17.15
N TYR A 371 -23.92 10.41 15.89
CA TYR A 371 -24.55 9.20 15.38
C TYR A 371 -23.70 7.95 15.58
N PHE A 372 -22.51 8.03 16.16
CA PHE A 372 -21.64 6.86 16.35
C PHE A 372 -21.32 6.58 17.84
N PRO A 373 -22.31 6.23 18.68
CA PRO A 373 -22.03 5.70 20.01
C PRO A 373 -21.13 4.46 19.94
N VAL A 374 -20.12 4.39 20.82
CA VAL A 374 -19.10 3.31 20.80
C VAL A 374 -19.74 1.91 20.85
N SER A 375 -20.74 1.72 21.71
CA SER A 375 -21.44 0.43 21.86
C SER A 375 -22.16 0.00 20.59
N LEU A 376 -22.80 0.95 19.88
CA LEU A 376 -23.49 0.68 18.62
C LEU A 376 -22.50 0.28 17.54
N VAL A 377 -21.43 1.07 17.36
CA VAL A 377 -20.41 0.82 16.35
C VAL A 377 -19.79 -0.57 16.53
N LEU A 378 -19.44 -0.94 17.77
CA LEU A 378 -18.93 -2.28 18.08
C LEU A 378 -19.93 -3.38 17.73
N SER A 379 -21.19 -3.23 18.15
CA SER A 379 -22.22 -4.23 17.87
C SER A 379 -22.45 -4.42 16.37
N GLY A 380 -22.38 -3.33 15.60
CA GLY A 380 -22.52 -3.36 14.15
C GLY A 380 -21.31 -3.98 13.46
N ILE A 381 -20.07 -3.65 13.88
CA ILE A 381 -18.84 -4.32 13.40
C ILE A 381 -18.93 -5.82 13.64
N PHE A 382 -19.30 -6.24 14.86
CA PHE A 382 -19.45 -7.65 15.19
C PHE A 382 -20.50 -8.30 14.29
N LYS A 383 -21.67 -7.67 14.11
CA LYS A 383 -22.72 -8.20 13.25
C LYS A 383 -22.24 -8.41 11.81
N ILE A 384 -21.53 -7.44 11.22
CA ILE A 384 -21.00 -7.53 9.86
C ILE A 384 -19.99 -8.68 9.74
N CYS A 385 -19.05 -8.77 10.68
CA CYS A 385 -18.04 -9.84 10.66
C CYS A 385 -18.66 -11.23 10.89
N GLN A 386 -19.67 -11.34 11.76
CA GLN A 386 -20.41 -12.58 11.96
C GLN A 386 -21.13 -13.03 10.69
N ASP A 387 -21.78 -12.11 9.98
CA ASP A 387 -22.52 -12.40 8.74
C ASP A 387 -21.58 -12.69 7.56
N LEU A 388 -20.41 -12.06 7.52
CA LEU A 388 -19.42 -12.24 6.46
C LEU A 388 -18.62 -13.53 6.64
N PHE A 389 -18.07 -13.76 7.84
CA PHE A 389 -17.11 -14.84 8.08
C PHE A 389 -17.71 -16.07 8.76
N GLY A 390 -19.03 -16.08 9.02
CA GLY A 390 -19.70 -17.21 9.67
C GLY A 390 -19.14 -17.48 11.07
N ILE A 391 -18.92 -16.40 11.83
CA ILE A 391 -18.42 -16.46 13.21
C ILE A 391 -19.50 -15.97 14.19
N LYS A 392 -19.33 -16.27 15.47
CA LYS A 392 -20.15 -15.80 16.59
C LYS A 392 -19.23 -15.20 17.65
N ILE A 393 -19.54 -13.99 18.11
CA ILE A 393 -18.72 -13.26 19.08
C ILE A 393 -19.51 -13.15 20.39
N GLU A 394 -18.92 -13.61 21.48
CA GLU A 394 -19.53 -13.60 22.82
C GLU A 394 -18.59 -12.96 23.81
N GLU A 395 -19.10 -12.10 24.69
CA GLU A 395 -18.30 -11.50 25.76
C GLU A 395 -18.01 -12.51 26.87
N VAL A 396 -16.80 -12.45 27.44
CA VAL A 396 -16.38 -13.25 28.58
C VAL A 396 -16.17 -12.31 29.77
N THR A 397 -16.98 -12.47 30.82
CA THR A 397 -17.03 -11.52 31.95
C THR A 397 -16.19 -11.92 33.16
N GLU A 398 -15.85 -13.20 33.31
CA GLU A 398 -15.08 -13.73 34.43
C GLU A 398 -13.62 -14.02 34.00
N VAL A 399 -12.91 -12.98 33.57
CA VAL A 399 -11.50 -13.09 33.16
C VAL A 399 -10.65 -12.01 33.78
N ASP A 400 -9.38 -12.33 34.02
CA ASP A 400 -8.42 -11.32 34.43
C ASP A 400 -8.16 -10.30 33.32
N VAL A 401 -8.11 -9.03 33.72
CA VAL A 401 -7.79 -7.89 32.85
C VAL A 401 -6.84 -6.94 33.57
N TRP A 402 -6.00 -6.23 32.80
CA TRP A 402 -5.04 -5.24 33.34
C TRP A 402 -5.66 -3.89 33.69
N TYR A 403 -6.89 -3.64 33.24
CA TYR A 403 -7.61 -2.41 33.49
C TYR A 403 -9.12 -2.64 33.43
N HIS A 404 -9.88 -1.94 34.26
CA HIS A 404 -11.32 -2.18 34.46
C HIS A 404 -12.19 -1.96 33.21
N ASP A 405 -11.73 -1.13 32.27
CA ASP A 405 -12.43 -0.88 31.01
C ASP A 405 -12.14 -1.91 29.91
N VAL A 406 -11.19 -2.82 30.14
CA VAL A 406 -10.80 -3.83 29.15
C VAL A 406 -11.85 -4.93 29.15
N ARG A 407 -12.28 -5.31 27.95
CA ARG A 407 -13.27 -6.37 27.74
C ARG A 407 -12.64 -7.53 26.99
N ALA A 408 -13.10 -8.74 27.24
CA ALA A 408 -12.65 -9.93 26.55
C ALA A 408 -13.81 -10.59 25.81
N PHE A 409 -13.51 -11.18 24.65
CA PHE A 409 -14.51 -11.82 23.80
C PHE A 409 -13.98 -13.15 23.27
N ALA A 410 -14.86 -14.14 23.19
CA ALA A 410 -14.65 -15.42 22.55
C ALA A 410 -15.25 -15.39 21.14
N ILE A 411 -14.54 -15.98 20.17
CA ILE A 411 -15.02 -16.14 18.80
C ILE A 411 -15.22 -17.62 18.51
N PHE A 412 -16.43 -18.00 18.11
CA PHE A 412 -16.80 -19.35 17.72
C PHE A 412 -17.10 -19.41 16.22
N ASP A 413 -16.89 -20.56 15.61
CA ASP A 413 -17.40 -20.86 14.27
C ASP A 413 -18.91 -21.13 14.36
N SER A 414 -19.72 -20.38 13.61
CA SER A 414 -21.18 -20.47 13.71
C SER A 414 -21.76 -21.78 13.20
N GLY A 415 -21.05 -22.48 12.30
CA GLY A 415 -21.51 -23.76 11.74
C GLY A 415 -21.24 -24.94 12.66
N SER A 416 -20.05 -24.98 13.26
CA SER A 416 -19.58 -26.09 14.09
C SER A 416 -19.71 -25.87 15.60
N GLY A 417 -19.89 -24.61 16.04
CA GLY A 417 -19.82 -24.23 17.46
C GLY A 417 -18.42 -24.32 18.06
N LYS A 418 -17.38 -24.58 17.25
CA LYS A 418 -16.00 -24.72 17.70
C LYS A 418 -15.43 -23.35 18.09
N LEU A 419 -14.79 -23.26 19.24
CA LEU A 419 -13.99 -22.09 19.63
C LEU A 419 -12.84 -21.88 18.64
N LEU A 420 -12.79 -20.70 18.03
CA LEU A 420 -11.73 -20.28 17.12
C LEU A 420 -10.63 -19.50 17.83
N GLY A 421 -10.96 -18.66 18.79
CA GLY A 421 -10.00 -17.80 19.48
C GLY A 421 -10.63 -16.83 20.45
N TYR A 422 -9.78 -16.04 21.11
CA TYR A 422 -10.20 -14.95 21.98
C TYR A 422 -9.60 -13.61 21.53
N PHE A 423 -10.19 -12.49 21.93
CA PHE A 423 -9.53 -11.20 21.87
C PHE A 423 -9.85 -10.31 23.06
N TYR A 424 -8.88 -9.51 23.46
CA TYR A 424 -9.05 -8.39 24.39
C TYR A 424 -9.27 -7.09 23.62
N LEU A 425 -10.09 -6.21 24.17
CA LEU A 425 -10.45 -4.92 23.62
C LEU A 425 -10.16 -3.82 24.64
N ASP A 426 -9.11 -3.02 24.40
CA ASP A 426 -8.67 -1.91 25.26
C ASP A 426 -8.85 -0.56 24.52
N MET A 427 -9.99 0.08 24.74
CA MET A 427 -10.47 1.17 23.88
C MET A 427 -10.08 2.58 24.30
N PHE A 428 -9.95 2.84 25.59
CA PHE A 428 -9.94 4.22 26.09
C PHE A 428 -8.54 4.73 26.37
N THR A 429 -8.33 6.02 26.13
CA THR A 429 -7.07 6.70 26.43
C THR A 429 -6.90 6.84 27.95
N ARG A 430 -5.69 6.58 28.44
CA ARG A 430 -5.29 6.77 29.83
C ARG A 430 -3.78 7.01 29.92
N GLU A 431 -3.34 7.57 31.04
CA GLU A 431 -1.92 7.81 31.30
C GLU A 431 -1.12 6.50 31.25
N GLY A 432 0.06 6.54 30.62
CA GLY A 432 0.95 5.39 30.48
C GLY A 432 0.53 4.35 29.42
N LYS A 433 -0.63 4.51 28.78
CA LYS A 433 -1.05 3.69 27.63
C LYS A 433 -0.36 4.20 26.36
N CYS A 434 -0.05 3.28 25.44
CA CYS A 434 0.42 3.59 24.10
C CYS A 434 -0.53 4.56 23.38
N ASN A 435 -0.04 5.47 22.54
CA ASN A 435 -0.84 6.53 21.91
C ASN A 435 -1.32 6.22 20.47
N HIS A 436 -1.20 4.98 20.00
CA HIS A 436 -1.70 4.57 18.70
C HIS A 436 -2.67 3.39 18.83
N SER A 437 -3.52 3.21 17.81
CA SER A 437 -4.36 2.02 17.70
C SER A 437 -3.59 0.93 16.96
N CYS A 438 -3.70 -0.31 17.43
CA CYS A 438 -3.08 -1.46 16.78
C CYS A 438 -3.67 -2.78 17.28
N VAL A 439 -3.48 -3.84 16.50
CA VAL A 439 -3.70 -5.23 16.95
C VAL A 439 -2.38 -5.94 17.22
N MET A 440 -2.31 -6.58 18.39
CA MET A 440 -1.22 -7.45 18.80
C MET A 440 -1.69 -8.90 18.90
N ALA A 441 -0.82 -9.82 18.48
CA ALA A 441 -1.00 -11.25 18.73
C ALA A 441 -0.43 -11.59 20.11
N LEU A 442 -1.29 -11.87 21.09
CA LEU A 442 -0.86 -12.34 22.42
C LEU A 442 -0.51 -13.83 22.38
N GLN A 443 -1.26 -14.61 21.60
CA GLN A 443 -1.01 -16.02 21.41
C GLN A 443 -1.36 -16.44 19.98
N ASN A 444 -0.48 -17.26 19.41
CA ASN A 444 -0.57 -17.75 18.05
C ASN A 444 -1.18 -19.16 18.01
N ASN A 445 -1.85 -19.49 16.89
CA ASN A 445 -2.34 -20.85 16.66
C ASN A 445 -1.16 -21.79 16.42
N ALA A 446 -1.14 -22.96 17.05
CA ALA A 446 -0.08 -23.94 16.85
C ALA A 446 -0.60 -25.35 17.09
N LEU A 447 -0.11 -26.32 16.32
CA LEU A 447 -0.37 -27.74 16.55
C LEU A 447 0.86 -28.38 17.20
N PHE A 448 0.66 -28.92 18.41
CA PHE A 448 1.70 -29.65 19.13
C PHE A 448 1.77 -31.12 18.73
N SER A 449 2.91 -31.75 19.00
CA SER A 449 3.15 -33.17 18.70
C SER A 449 2.15 -34.12 19.39
N ASN A 450 1.60 -33.73 20.54
CA ASN A 450 0.57 -34.47 21.26
C ASN A 450 -0.85 -34.31 20.66
N GLY A 451 -1.00 -33.57 19.56
CA GLY A 451 -2.27 -33.27 18.91
C GLY A 451 -3.07 -32.12 19.54
N ALA A 452 -2.57 -31.49 20.61
CA ALA A 452 -3.20 -30.31 21.19
C ALA A 452 -3.02 -29.10 20.28
N CYS A 453 -4.06 -28.27 20.17
CA CYS A 453 -4.05 -27.04 19.40
C CYS A 453 -4.05 -25.84 20.34
N GLN A 454 -3.07 -24.95 20.18
CA GLN A 454 -3.03 -23.69 20.90
C GLN A 454 -4.08 -22.73 20.34
N ILE A 455 -4.89 -22.14 21.22
CA ILE A 455 -5.97 -21.23 20.83
C ILE A 455 -5.38 -19.83 20.56
N PRO A 456 -5.62 -19.19 19.40
CA PRO A 456 -5.12 -17.85 19.14
C PRO A 456 -5.81 -16.80 20.03
N VAL A 457 -5.03 -15.84 20.53
CA VAL A 457 -5.51 -14.70 21.31
C VAL A 457 -4.96 -13.39 20.75
N ALA A 458 -5.85 -12.45 20.45
CA ALA A 458 -5.50 -11.11 19.97
C ALA A 458 -5.75 -10.04 21.05
N LEU A 459 -5.15 -8.87 20.86
CA LEU A 459 -5.39 -7.66 21.65
C LEU A 459 -5.58 -6.49 20.69
N LEU A 460 -6.75 -5.86 20.71
CA LEU A 460 -7.05 -4.63 19.98
C LEU A 460 -6.93 -3.44 20.94
N ILE A 461 -5.98 -2.55 20.64
CA ILE A 461 -5.74 -1.30 21.37
C ILE A 461 -6.34 -0.15 20.54
N ALA A 462 -7.17 0.69 21.14
CA ALA A 462 -7.68 1.94 20.54
C ALA A 462 -7.55 3.12 21.52
N GLN A 463 -7.82 4.35 21.02
CA GLN A 463 -7.62 5.61 21.75
C GLN A 463 -8.88 6.50 21.73
N PHE A 464 -9.97 6.00 22.29
CA PHE A 464 -11.21 6.76 22.40
C PHE A 464 -11.23 7.60 23.67
N ALA A 465 -11.75 8.82 23.54
CA ALA A 465 -11.89 9.74 24.64
C ALA A 465 -13.08 9.38 25.54
N LYS A 466 -12.92 9.65 26.83
CA LYS A 466 -14.02 9.73 27.80
C LYS A 466 -14.28 11.19 28.14
N ASP A 467 -15.54 11.54 28.37
CA ASP A 467 -15.91 12.88 28.84
C ASP A 467 -15.62 13.04 30.35
N GLY A 468 -15.84 14.26 30.87
CA GLY A 468 -15.58 14.57 32.29
C GLY A 468 -16.46 13.79 33.29
N SER A 469 -17.51 13.10 32.82
CA SER A 469 -18.33 12.22 33.64
C SER A 469 -17.84 10.76 33.62
N GLY A 470 -16.86 10.44 32.78
CA GLY A 470 -16.33 9.09 32.58
C GLY A 470 -17.04 8.29 31.49
N GLU A 471 -18.03 8.87 30.80
CA GLU A 471 -18.72 8.24 29.69
C GLU A 471 -17.91 8.31 28.39
N ALA A 472 -18.08 7.31 27.52
CA ALA A 472 -17.43 7.29 26.22
C ALA A 472 -17.97 8.40 25.31
N VAL A 473 -17.06 9.20 24.74
CA VAL A 473 -17.42 10.17 23.70
C VAL A 473 -17.78 9.40 22.42
N PRO A 474 -18.83 9.78 21.67
CA PRO A 474 -19.14 9.19 20.38
C PRO A 474 -17.95 9.27 19.41
N LEU A 475 -17.86 8.33 18.47
CA LEU A 475 -16.73 8.21 17.56
C LEU A 475 -16.86 9.17 16.37
N GLY A 476 -15.76 9.81 15.99
CA GLY A 476 -15.63 10.46 14.69
C GLY A 476 -15.62 9.42 13.56
N PHE A 477 -16.02 9.83 12.36
CA PHE A 477 -16.06 8.92 11.22
C PHE A 477 -14.71 8.25 10.93
N SER A 478 -13.59 8.97 11.03
CA SER A 478 -12.24 8.41 10.87
C SER A 478 -11.88 7.39 11.98
N GLU A 479 -12.38 7.58 13.20
CA GLU A 479 -12.18 6.64 14.32
C GLU A 479 -12.96 5.33 14.08
N VAL A 480 -14.17 5.44 13.53
CA VAL A 480 -14.97 4.28 13.08
C VAL A 480 -14.21 3.52 11.98
N VAL A 481 -13.67 4.22 10.98
CA VAL A 481 -12.88 3.60 9.90
C VAL A 481 -11.69 2.83 10.47
N ASN A 482 -10.96 3.46 11.38
CA ASN A 482 -9.81 2.84 12.01
C ASN A 482 -10.20 1.60 12.84
N LEU A 483 -11.33 1.63 13.56
CA LEU A 483 -11.78 0.49 14.35
C LEU A 483 -12.12 -0.73 13.49
N PHE A 484 -12.76 -0.53 12.34
CA PHE A 484 -13.00 -1.60 11.36
C PHE A 484 -11.69 -2.17 10.80
N HIS A 485 -10.73 -1.30 10.48
CA HIS A 485 -9.41 -1.70 10.00
C HIS A 485 -8.72 -2.62 11.01
N GLU A 486 -8.62 -2.19 12.27
CA GLU A 486 -8.02 -2.99 13.34
C GLU A 486 -8.79 -4.29 13.58
N PHE A 487 -10.13 -4.26 13.56
CA PHE A 487 -10.91 -5.48 13.73
C PHE A 487 -10.69 -6.48 12.57
N GLY A 488 -10.34 -6.02 11.37
CA GLY A 488 -9.89 -6.89 10.29
C GLY A 488 -8.65 -7.70 10.62
N HIS A 489 -7.69 -7.10 11.33
CA HIS A 489 -6.54 -7.85 11.85
C HIS A 489 -6.92 -8.84 12.95
N VAL A 490 -7.89 -8.52 13.82
CA VAL A 490 -8.41 -9.49 14.80
C VAL A 490 -9.00 -10.72 14.10
N VAL A 491 -9.83 -10.51 13.07
CA VAL A 491 -10.41 -11.60 12.28
C VAL A 491 -9.32 -12.40 11.56
N GLN A 492 -8.36 -11.72 10.93
CA GLN A 492 -7.22 -12.36 10.25
C GLN A 492 -6.43 -13.25 11.21
N HIS A 493 -6.14 -12.76 12.42
CA HIS A 493 -5.40 -13.50 13.44
C HIS A 493 -6.15 -14.75 13.90
N ILE A 494 -7.44 -14.60 14.23
CA ILE A 494 -8.27 -15.69 14.80
C ILE A 494 -8.66 -16.73 13.75
N CYS A 495 -8.86 -16.33 12.49
CA CYS A 495 -9.23 -17.25 11.42
C CYS A 495 -8.05 -18.04 10.85
N ASN A 496 -6.81 -17.71 11.24
CA ASN A 496 -5.61 -18.41 10.80
C ASN A 496 -5.53 -19.82 11.43
N ARG A 497 -5.32 -20.85 10.61
CA ARG A 497 -5.29 -22.27 11.00
C ARG A 497 -3.96 -22.94 10.67
N ALA A 498 -2.90 -22.17 10.43
CA ALA A 498 -1.56 -22.71 10.18
C ALA A 498 -1.06 -23.53 11.38
N SER A 499 -0.35 -24.63 11.10
CA SER A 499 0.11 -25.58 12.11
C SER A 499 1.29 -25.05 12.91
N PHE A 500 2.14 -24.25 12.28
CA PHE A 500 3.31 -23.63 12.92
C PHE A 500 2.97 -22.22 13.42
N ALA A 501 3.31 -21.94 14.68
CA ALA A 501 3.10 -20.63 15.29
C ALA A 501 3.68 -19.49 14.45
N ARG A 502 4.80 -19.74 13.77
CA ARG A 502 5.48 -18.82 12.85
C ARG A 502 4.61 -18.34 11.68
N PHE A 503 3.77 -19.22 11.14
CA PHE A 503 2.87 -18.93 10.02
C PHE A 503 1.47 -18.53 10.49
N SER A 504 1.18 -18.77 11.77
CA SER A 504 -0.05 -18.33 12.39
C SER A 504 0.04 -16.87 12.85
N GLY A 505 -1.12 -16.20 12.88
CA GLY A 505 -1.26 -14.83 13.35
C GLY A 505 -0.90 -13.75 12.33
N LEU A 506 -0.39 -12.61 12.82
CA LEU A 506 -0.20 -11.39 12.02
C LEU A 506 1.18 -11.27 11.34
N ARG A 507 2.07 -12.25 11.53
CA ARG A 507 3.40 -12.31 10.90
C ARG A 507 3.33 -12.85 9.46
N VAL A 508 2.47 -12.25 8.65
CA VAL A 508 2.41 -12.49 7.20
C VAL A 508 3.29 -11.48 6.46
N ASP A 509 3.49 -11.71 5.17
CA ASP A 509 4.13 -10.76 4.26
C ASP A 509 3.52 -9.35 4.45
N PRO A 510 4.33 -8.30 4.73
CA PRO A 510 3.76 -6.99 5.02
C PRO A 510 3.04 -6.35 3.83
N ASP A 511 3.33 -6.76 2.58
CA ASP A 511 2.56 -6.34 1.40
C ASP A 511 1.17 -6.99 1.32
N PHE A 512 0.95 -8.06 2.08
CA PHE A 512 -0.31 -8.79 2.15
C PHE A 512 -1.05 -8.51 3.46
N ARG A 513 -0.34 -8.18 4.54
CA ARG A 513 -0.88 -7.98 5.89
C ARG A 513 -2.07 -7.03 5.93
N GLU A 514 -2.00 -5.94 5.15
CA GLU A 514 -3.01 -4.89 5.14
C GLU A 514 -4.21 -5.21 4.22
N ILE A 515 -4.12 -6.24 3.37
CA ILE A 515 -5.21 -6.56 2.42
C ILE A 515 -6.50 -6.93 3.16
N PRO A 516 -6.51 -7.82 4.18
CA PRO A 516 -7.75 -8.15 4.90
C PRO A 516 -8.36 -6.97 5.68
N SER A 517 -7.53 -6.13 6.31
CA SER A 517 -8.00 -4.97 7.07
C SER A 517 -8.59 -3.89 6.15
N GLN A 518 -7.90 -3.55 5.06
CA GLN A 518 -8.39 -2.60 4.05
C GLN A 518 -9.57 -3.15 3.26
N LEU A 519 -9.67 -4.46 3.09
CA LEU A 519 -10.87 -5.09 2.52
C LEU A 519 -12.09 -4.82 3.42
N LEU A 520 -11.95 -4.89 4.75
CA LEU A 520 -13.03 -4.55 5.68
C LEU A 520 -13.39 -3.06 5.70
N GLU A 521 -12.45 -2.16 5.42
CA GLU A 521 -12.75 -0.73 5.27
C GLU A 521 -13.81 -0.47 4.19
N ASN A 522 -13.85 -1.28 3.13
CA ASN A 522 -14.81 -1.11 2.04
C ASN A 522 -16.26 -1.35 2.47
N TRP A 523 -16.54 -2.11 3.54
CA TRP A 523 -17.93 -2.29 4.02
C TRP A 523 -18.53 -1.01 4.60
N GLN A 524 -17.71 -0.02 4.96
CA GLN A 524 -18.17 1.31 5.35
C GLN A 524 -18.49 2.18 4.11
N THR A 525 -17.96 1.81 2.95
CA THR A 525 -17.99 2.59 1.71
C THR A 525 -18.41 1.66 0.57
N ASP A 526 -19.69 1.34 0.56
CA ASP A 526 -20.34 0.46 -0.43
C ASP A 526 -19.89 0.78 -1.88
N TYR A 527 -19.33 -0.18 -2.62
CA TYR A 527 -18.84 0.00 -3.99
C TYR A 527 -19.94 -0.33 -5.01
N ASN A 528 -19.97 0.40 -6.13
CA ASN A 528 -21.02 0.31 -7.14
C ASN A 528 -20.56 -0.56 -8.33
N SER A 529 -21.35 -1.54 -8.73
CA SER A 529 -21.46 -1.92 -10.13
C SER A 529 -22.89 -1.57 -10.58
N GLY A 530 -22.98 -0.69 -11.58
CA GLY A 530 -24.25 -0.14 -12.02
C GLY A 530 -25.16 -1.22 -12.59
N ILE A 531 -26.15 -1.65 -11.82
CA ILE A 531 -27.50 -2.05 -12.21
C ILE A 531 -28.33 -2.16 -10.90
N SER A 532 -29.42 -1.40 -10.83
CA SER A 532 -30.50 -1.51 -9.80
C SER A 532 -30.17 -0.98 -8.39
N ARG A 533 -30.46 0.30 -8.10
CA ARG A 533 -31.66 0.75 -7.35
C ARG A 533 -31.85 0.06 -5.97
N CYS A 534 -31.57 0.84 -4.91
CA CYS A 534 -32.27 0.87 -3.60
C CYS A 534 -31.64 0.31 -2.30
N TYR A 535 -30.36 -0.07 -2.21
CA TYR A 535 -29.83 -0.67 -0.95
C TYR A 535 -28.51 -0.06 -0.37
N GLU A 536 -28.10 1.11 -0.85
CA GLU A 536 -26.80 1.81 -0.69
C GLU A 536 -26.40 2.35 0.73
N SER A 537 -26.97 1.85 1.83
CA SER A 537 -26.82 2.48 3.17
C SER A 537 -26.79 1.49 4.35
N PHE A 538 -26.89 0.17 4.09
CA PHE A 538 -27.12 -0.82 5.14
C PHE A 538 -26.05 -0.81 6.24
N THR A 539 -24.76 -0.87 5.89
CA THR A 539 -23.68 -0.90 6.90
C THR A 539 -23.62 0.38 7.73
N LEU A 540 -23.67 1.55 7.09
CA LEU A 540 -23.63 2.82 7.81
C LEU A 540 -24.86 2.99 8.71
N LYS A 541 -26.04 2.55 8.27
CA LYS A 541 -27.26 2.54 9.12
C LYS A 541 -27.17 1.55 10.27
N LEU A 542 -26.50 0.41 10.08
CA LEU A 542 -26.33 -0.59 11.14
C LEU A 542 -25.41 -0.10 12.26
N ILE A 543 -24.39 0.68 11.91
CA ILE A 543 -23.40 1.21 12.87
C ILE A 543 -23.73 2.62 13.35
N SER A 544 -24.81 3.25 12.85
CA SER A 544 -25.19 4.62 13.20
C SER A 544 -26.55 4.71 13.89
N GLY A 545 -26.64 5.61 14.86
CA GLY A 545 -27.80 5.85 15.70
C GLY A 545 -27.53 7.06 16.57
N TYR A 546 -28.44 8.04 16.58
CA TYR A 546 -28.26 9.28 17.32
C TYR A 546 -28.06 9.01 18.82
N ARG A 547 -27.08 9.64 19.50
CA ARG A 547 -26.74 9.34 20.92
C ARG A 547 -27.95 9.37 21.87
N GLN A 548 -28.90 10.28 21.65
CA GLN A 548 -30.12 10.38 22.47
C GLN A 548 -31.21 9.39 22.06
N ASP A 549 -31.17 8.90 20.82
CA ASP A 549 -32.14 7.94 20.26
C ASP A 549 -31.45 7.08 19.20
N ILE A 550 -30.91 5.95 19.66
CA ILE A 550 -30.14 5.01 18.85
C ILE A 550 -30.94 4.42 17.69
N THR A 551 -32.28 4.52 17.71
CA THR A 551 -33.16 4.02 16.66
C THR A 551 -33.21 4.93 15.42
N LYS A 552 -32.58 6.12 15.50
CA LYS A 552 -32.47 7.09 14.41
C LYS A 552 -31.09 7.01 13.75
N PRO A 553 -30.90 6.21 12.71
CA PRO A 553 -29.63 6.14 11.98
C PRO A 553 -29.43 7.37 11.10
N LEU A 554 -28.23 7.47 10.51
CA LEU A 554 -27.96 8.48 9.48
C LEU A 554 -28.94 8.35 8.30
N VAL A 555 -29.41 9.49 7.81
CA VAL A 555 -30.25 9.55 6.62
C VAL A 555 -29.45 9.22 5.36
N ASP A 556 -30.11 8.60 4.38
CA ASP A 556 -29.47 8.13 3.14
C ASP A 556 -28.67 9.22 2.42
N GLU A 557 -29.14 10.47 2.46
CA GLU A 557 -28.46 11.59 1.83
C GLU A 557 -27.12 11.92 2.49
N VAL A 558 -27.04 11.83 3.82
CA VAL A 558 -25.78 12.03 4.57
C VAL A 558 -24.84 10.87 4.30
N CYS A 559 -25.31 9.63 4.24
CA CYS A 559 -24.49 8.47 3.86
C CYS A 559 -23.89 8.63 2.45
N LYS A 560 -24.69 9.06 1.47
CA LYS A 560 -24.23 9.34 0.11
C LYS A 560 -23.20 10.47 0.10
N THR A 561 -23.44 11.52 0.86
CA THR A 561 -22.54 12.68 0.94
C THR A 561 -21.22 12.34 1.61
N LEU A 562 -21.22 11.57 2.71
CA LEU A 562 -20.01 11.03 3.36
C LEU A 562 -19.19 10.16 2.41
N LYS A 563 -19.85 9.27 1.67
CA LYS A 563 -19.21 8.45 0.63
C LYS A 563 -18.56 9.33 -0.43
N ARG A 564 -19.27 10.37 -0.89
CA ARG A 564 -18.73 11.29 -1.89
C ARG A 564 -17.52 12.06 -1.37
N TRP A 565 -17.62 12.58 -0.15
CA TRP A 565 -16.51 13.25 0.52
C TRP A 565 -15.28 12.36 0.66
N ARG A 566 -15.41 11.07 0.99
CA ARG A 566 -14.24 10.17 1.11
C ARG A 566 -13.43 10.03 -0.18
N TYR A 567 -14.09 10.03 -1.34
CA TYR A 567 -13.43 9.89 -2.65
C TYR A 567 -13.11 11.25 -3.32
N SER A 568 -13.39 12.37 -2.64
CA SER A 568 -13.03 13.70 -3.12
C SER A 568 -11.52 13.81 -3.33
N PHE A 569 -11.12 14.36 -4.48
CA PHE A 569 -9.72 14.61 -4.81
C PHE A 569 -8.82 13.37 -4.68
N SER A 570 -9.40 12.18 -4.83
CA SER A 570 -8.69 10.93 -4.57
C SER A 570 -7.57 10.68 -5.57
N ALA A 571 -7.68 11.18 -6.80
CA ALA A 571 -6.59 11.07 -7.77
C ALA A 571 -5.39 11.92 -7.37
N LEU A 572 -5.59 13.19 -6.99
CA LEU A 572 -4.50 14.03 -6.47
C LEU A 572 -3.86 13.46 -5.19
N LYS A 573 -4.68 12.99 -4.25
CA LYS A 573 -4.20 12.33 -3.01
C LYS A 573 -3.38 11.08 -3.34
N SER A 574 -3.84 10.24 -4.28
CA SER A 574 -3.10 9.05 -4.74
C SER A 574 -1.79 9.40 -5.45
N LEU A 575 -1.77 10.41 -6.33
CA LEU A 575 -0.53 10.84 -7.00
C LEU A 575 0.51 11.35 -5.99
N GLN A 576 0.08 12.05 -4.95
CA GLN A 576 0.97 12.50 -3.88
C GLN A 576 1.59 11.32 -3.11
N GLU A 577 0.81 10.29 -2.78
CA GLU A 577 1.36 9.09 -2.13
C GLU A 577 2.29 8.30 -3.06
N ILE A 578 1.92 8.19 -4.36
CA ILE A 578 2.77 7.56 -5.38
C ILE A 578 4.10 8.30 -5.52
N LEU A 579 4.12 9.63 -5.47
CA LEU A 579 5.34 10.43 -5.49
C LEU A 579 6.31 10.02 -4.38
N TYR A 580 5.82 9.90 -3.14
CA TYR A 580 6.65 9.48 -2.00
C TYR A 580 7.11 8.03 -2.12
N CYS A 581 6.24 7.13 -2.61
CA CYS A 581 6.61 5.74 -2.85
C CYS A 581 7.68 5.60 -3.93
N LEU A 582 7.57 6.34 -5.04
CA LEU A 582 8.56 6.36 -6.10
C LEU A 582 9.89 6.93 -5.60
N PHE A 583 9.85 8.01 -4.81
CA PHE A 583 11.06 8.56 -4.18
C PHE A 583 11.77 7.50 -3.33
N ASP A 584 11.06 6.85 -2.41
CA ASP A 584 11.58 5.76 -1.56
C ASP A 584 12.16 4.60 -2.38
N GLN A 585 11.46 4.14 -3.41
CA GLN A 585 11.97 3.05 -4.26
C GLN A 585 13.23 3.43 -5.03
N ILE A 586 13.29 4.64 -5.58
CA ILE A 586 14.41 5.05 -6.44
C ILE A 586 15.68 5.25 -5.61
N ILE A 587 15.61 5.88 -4.43
CA ILE A 587 16.82 6.10 -3.59
C ILE A 587 17.46 4.77 -3.15
N TYR A 588 16.67 3.70 -3.03
CA TYR A 588 17.15 2.37 -2.67
C TYR A 588 17.38 1.43 -3.85
N SER A 589 17.21 1.91 -5.09
CA SER A 589 17.50 1.15 -6.32
C SER A 589 18.64 1.76 -7.13
N ASP A 590 18.91 3.06 -6.96
CA ASP A 590 19.96 3.80 -7.65
C ASP A 590 21.01 4.27 -6.64
N ASP A 591 22.28 3.95 -6.90
CA ASP A 591 23.41 4.25 -6.03
C ASP A 591 23.86 5.71 -6.10
N ASP A 592 23.64 6.36 -7.25
CA ASP A 592 24.11 7.72 -7.56
C ASP A 592 22.98 8.76 -7.50
N ALA A 593 21.83 8.38 -6.93
CA ALA A 593 20.67 9.26 -6.87
C ALA A 593 20.94 10.50 -5.99
N ASP A 594 21.03 11.68 -6.63
CA ASP A 594 20.96 12.95 -5.92
C ASP A 594 19.53 13.15 -5.40
N LEU A 595 19.36 13.02 -4.08
CA LEU A 595 18.07 13.15 -3.38
C LEU A 595 17.31 14.42 -3.76
N LEU A 596 18.02 15.55 -3.87
CA LEU A 596 17.44 16.86 -4.14
C LEU A 596 17.05 17.00 -5.61
N GLN A 597 17.90 16.53 -6.53
CA GLN A 597 17.57 16.52 -7.95
C GLN A 597 16.42 15.55 -8.27
N LEU A 598 16.40 14.40 -7.59
CA LEU A 598 15.38 13.38 -7.72
C LEU A 598 14.00 13.96 -7.37
N ILE A 599 13.83 14.54 -6.18
CA ILE A 599 12.52 15.08 -5.78
C ILE A 599 12.08 16.26 -6.68
N ARG A 600 13.03 17.11 -7.10
CA ARG A 600 12.75 18.25 -8.00
C ARG A 600 12.30 17.82 -9.39
N SER A 601 12.81 16.70 -9.89
CA SER A 601 12.41 16.16 -11.20
C SER A 601 11.13 15.33 -11.11
N LEU A 602 10.97 14.55 -10.04
CA LEU A 602 9.85 13.63 -9.86
C LEU A 602 8.55 14.35 -9.50
N HIS A 603 8.61 15.37 -8.63
CA HIS A 603 7.42 16.09 -8.17
C HIS A 603 6.60 16.70 -9.31
N PRO A 604 7.13 17.54 -10.22
CA PRO A 604 6.34 18.07 -11.33
C PRO A 604 5.90 17.00 -12.33
N LYS A 605 6.63 15.88 -12.44
CA LYS A 605 6.24 14.77 -13.32
C LYS A 605 5.00 14.04 -12.80
N VAL A 606 4.94 13.76 -11.51
CA VAL A 606 3.83 13.03 -10.87
C VAL A 606 2.68 13.97 -10.51
N MET A 607 2.98 15.16 -9.96
CA MET A 607 2.00 16.16 -9.53
C MET A 607 1.61 17.14 -10.65
N ILE A 608 1.53 16.68 -11.89
CA ILE A 608 0.86 17.39 -13.01
C ILE A 608 1.42 18.82 -13.23
N GLY A 609 2.75 18.93 -13.20
CA GLY A 609 3.46 20.17 -13.42
C GLY A 609 3.55 21.10 -12.20
N LEU A 610 3.09 20.68 -11.02
CA LEU A 610 3.36 21.42 -9.78
C LEU A 610 4.82 21.24 -9.37
N PRO A 611 5.62 22.32 -9.29
CA PRO A 611 6.99 22.23 -8.79
C PRO A 611 7.02 22.12 -7.26
N VAL A 612 8.10 21.55 -6.72
CA VAL A 612 8.39 21.63 -5.27
C VAL A 612 8.57 23.10 -4.86
N VAL A 613 8.21 23.45 -3.62
CA VAL A 613 8.49 24.78 -3.05
C VAL A 613 10.00 25.04 -3.09
N GLU A 614 10.40 26.18 -3.65
CA GLU A 614 11.80 26.53 -3.86
C GLU A 614 12.60 26.52 -2.54
N GLY A 615 13.80 25.95 -2.58
CA GLY A 615 14.68 25.84 -1.42
C GLY A 615 14.24 24.82 -0.36
N THR A 616 13.22 24.00 -0.60
CA THR A 616 12.85 22.88 0.28
C THR A 616 13.47 21.56 -0.18
N ASN A 617 13.65 20.63 0.75
CA ASN A 617 14.01 19.25 0.45
C ASN A 617 13.14 18.31 1.29
N PRO A 618 12.00 17.84 0.76
CA PRO A 618 11.09 16.94 1.49
C PRO A 618 11.75 15.67 2.04
N ALA A 619 12.91 15.26 1.50
CA ALA A 619 13.67 14.12 2.00
C ALA A 619 14.24 14.32 3.42
N SER A 620 14.37 15.56 3.91
CA SER A 620 14.87 15.85 5.27
C SER A 620 13.83 15.57 6.36
N CYS A 621 12.55 15.51 5.98
CA CYS A 621 11.41 15.33 6.87
C CYS A 621 10.51 14.15 6.45
N PHE A 622 11.12 13.09 5.92
CA PHE A 622 10.42 11.88 5.46
C PHE A 622 10.83 10.63 6.28
N PRO A 623 10.33 10.48 7.51
CA PRO A 623 10.74 9.39 8.40
C PRO A 623 10.42 7.99 7.86
N ARG A 624 9.36 7.83 7.05
CA ARG A 624 8.97 6.52 6.47
C ARG A 624 10.05 5.92 5.55
N ALA A 625 10.86 6.74 4.89
CA ALA A 625 11.99 6.26 4.09
C ALA A 625 13.20 5.83 4.94
N VAL A 626 13.22 6.18 6.23
CA VAL A 626 14.38 6.00 7.11
C VAL A 626 14.17 4.90 8.13
N ILE A 627 12.95 4.75 8.67
CA ILE A 627 12.64 3.77 9.70
C ILE A 627 11.30 3.06 9.43
N GLY A 628 11.33 1.73 9.43
CA GLY A 628 10.17 0.84 9.44
C GLY A 628 9.41 0.69 8.10
N SER A 629 9.77 1.41 7.05
CA SER A 629 9.14 1.30 5.71
C SER A 629 10.10 1.58 4.55
N GLU A 630 11.39 1.33 4.77
CA GLU A 630 12.47 1.68 3.87
C GLU A 630 12.49 0.75 2.65
N ALA A 631 12.38 1.32 1.45
CA ALA A 631 12.09 0.59 0.23
C ALA A 631 10.75 -0.17 0.26
N THR A 632 9.83 0.17 1.15
CA THR A 632 8.53 -0.51 1.31
C THR A 632 7.37 0.44 1.56
N CYS A 633 7.53 1.74 1.28
CA CYS A 633 6.44 2.72 1.46
C CYS A 633 5.20 2.39 0.59
N TYR A 634 5.38 1.71 -0.54
CA TYR A 634 4.31 1.32 -1.44
C TYR A 634 3.36 0.25 -0.88
N SER A 635 3.74 -0.52 0.15
CA SER A 635 2.99 -1.70 0.61
C SER A 635 1.55 -1.38 1.01
N ARG A 636 1.30 -0.17 1.55
CA ARG A 636 -0.06 0.29 1.89
C ARG A 636 -0.92 0.47 0.64
N LEU A 637 -0.40 1.16 -0.38
CA LEU A 637 -1.11 1.40 -1.65
C LEU A 637 -1.27 0.08 -2.43
N TRP A 638 -0.26 -0.78 -2.40
CA TRP A 638 -0.30 -2.12 -2.97
C TRP A 638 -1.45 -2.95 -2.40
N SER A 639 -1.57 -2.96 -1.08
CA SER A 639 -2.65 -3.64 -0.38
C SER A 639 -4.01 -3.03 -0.73
N GLU A 640 -4.10 -1.71 -0.86
CA GLU A 640 -5.38 -1.02 -1.08
C GLU A 640 -5.93 -1.35 -2.47
N VAL A 641 -5.03 -1.44 -3.45
CA VAL A 641 -5.36 -1.79 -4.82
C VAL A 641 -5.89 -3.22 -4.91
N TYR A 642 -5.24 -4.17 -4.23
CA TYR A 642 -5.69 -5.57 -4.24
C TYR A 642 -6.92 -5.81 -3.36
N ALA A 643 -7.07 -5.09 -2.26
CA ALA A 643 -8.29 -5.08 -1.46
C ALA A 643 -9.48 -4.57 -2.30
N ALA A 644 -9.31 -3.52 -3.10
CA ALA A 644 -10.33 -3.01 -4.01
C ALA A 644 -10.72 -4.05 -5.09
N ASP A 645 -9.75 -4.79 -5.64
CA ASP A 645 -10.02 -5.85 -6.61
C ASP A 645 -10.79 -7.04 -6.02
N ILE A 646 -10.42 -7.45 -4.81
CA ILE A 646 -11.13 -8.48 -4.06
C ILE A 646 -12.56 -8.03 -3.78
N PHE A 647 -12.74 -6.81 -3.30
CA PHE A 647 -14.06 -6.27 -2.98
C PHE A 647 -14.94 -6.22 -4.23
N ALA A 648 -14.47 -5.58 -5.31
CA ALA A 648 -15.24 -5.45 -6.55
C ALA A 648 -15.57 -6.80 -7.19
N SER A 649 -14.65 -7.77 -7.15
CA SER A 649 -14.82 -9.05 -7.83
C SER A 649 -15.67 -10.08 -7.07
N LYS A 650 -15.68 -10.04 -5.73
CA LYS A 650 -16.31 -11.07 -4.89
C LYS A 650 -17.41 -10.56 -3.97
N PHE A 651 -17.38 -9.27 -3.65
CA PHE A 651 -18.28 -8.61 -2.69
C PHE A 651 -19.01 -7.40 -3.30
N GLY A 652 -18.93 -7.21 -4.63
CA GLY A 652 -19.40 -6.01 -5.34
C GLY A 652 -20.91 -5.73 -5.27
N ASP A 653 -21.71 -6.65 -4.71
CA ASP A 653 -23.14 -6.44 -4.42
C ASP A 653 -23.38 -5.72 -3.06
N GLY A 654 -22.32 -5.37 -2.33
CA GLY A 654 -22.35 -4.57 -1.09
C GLY A 654 -22.84 -5.30 0.17
N HIS A 655 -23.60 -6.39 0.00
CA HIS A 655 -24.17 -7.16 1.11
C HIS A 655 -23.16 -8.16 1.68
N PRO A 656 -23.20 -8.44 3.00
CA PRO A 656 -22.44 -9.54 3.59
C PRO A 656 -22.81 -10.86 2.90
N ASN A 657 -21.94 -11.32 2.00
CA ASN A 657 -22.09 -12.59 1.31
C ASN A 657 -21.34 -13.65 2.09
N LEU A 658 -22.06 -14.41 2.90
CA LEU A 658 -21.49 -15.47 3.73
C LEU A 658 -20.69 -16.49 2.91
N TYR A 659 -21.14 -16.85 1.71
CA TYR A 659 -20.41 -17.81 0.87
C TYR A 659 -19.06 -17.27 0.39
N ALA A 660 -19.03 -16.02 -0.07
CA ALA A 660 -17.79 -15.36 -0.47
C ALA A 660 -16.86 -15.13 0.74
N GLY A 661 -17.41 -14.73 1.88
CA GLY A 661 -16.63 -14.51 3.10
C GLY A 661 -16.10 -15.79 3.73
N LEU A 662 -16.83 -16.90 3.70
CA LEU A 662 -16.31 -18.23 4.07
C LEU A 662 -15.19 -18.68 3.13
N GLN A 663 -15.34 -18.48 1.82
CA GLN A 663 -14.24 -18.76 0.88
C GLN A 663 -13.01 -17.90 1.17
N PHE A 664 -13.18 -16.61 1.47
CA PHE A 664 -12.06 -15.74 1.84
C PHE A 664 -11.41 -16.21 3.14
N ARG A 665 -12.21 -16.53 4.16
CA ARG A 665 -11.74 -17.08 5.43
C ARG A 665 -10.93 -18.36 5.23
N ASP A 666 -11.45 -19.33 4.49
CA ASP A 666 -10.83 -20.65 4.37
C ASP A 666 -9.69 -20.70 3.34
N LYS A 667 -9.74 -19.89 2.27
CA LYS A 667 -8.71 -19.88 1.21
C LYS A 667 -7.62 -18.83 1.40
N VAL A 668 -7.92 -17.72 2.08
CA VAL A 668 -7.01 -16.56 2.19
C VAL A 668 -6.52 -16.38 3.62
N LEU A 669 -7.40 -16.40 4.63
CA LEU A 669 -7.01 -16.18 6.03
C LEU A 669 -6.46 -17.45 6.70
N ALA A 670 -7.11 -18.60 6.50
CA ALA A 670 -6.76 -19.85 7.18
C ALA A 670 -5.35 -20.38 6.88
N PRO A 671 -4.80 -20.29 5.65
CA PRO A 671 -3.44 -20.77 5.37
C PRO A 671 -2.33 -19.94 6.03
N GLY A 672 -2.63 -18.70 6.46
CA GLY A 672 -1.65 -17.82 7.08
C GLY A 672 -0.40 -17.58 6.21
N GLY A 673 0.76 -17.52 6.86
CA GLY A 673 2.07 -17.38 6.21
C GLY A 673 2.63 -18.66 5.59
N GLY A 674 1.89 -19.78 5.61
CA GLY A 674 2.37 -21.09 5.12
C GLY A 674 2.28 -21.26 3.60
N LYS A 675 1.73 -20.29 2.88
CA LYS A 675 1.59 -20.28 1.41
C LYS A 675 1.97 -18.92 0.84
N GLU A 676 2.37 -18.88 -0.43
CA GLU A 676 2.71 -17.61 -1.07
C GLU A 676 1.46 -16.71 -1.28
N PRO A 677 1.51 -15.41 -0.89
CA PRO A 677 0.36 -14.51 -1.00
C PRO A 677 -0.26 -14.40 -2.40
N MET A 678 0.56 -14.36 -3.44
CA MET A 678 0.08 -14.31 -4.84
C MET A 678 -0.71 -15.58 -5.20
N GLU A 679 -0.29 -16.75 -4.72
CA GLU A 679 -1.00 -18.02 -4.96
C GLU A 679 -2.37 -18.01 -4.28
N LEU A 680 -2.42 -17.53 -3.03
CA LEU A 680 -3.67 -17.41 -2.27
C LEU A 680 -4.68 -16.51 -2.98
N LEU A 681 -4.25 -15.30 -3.38
CA LEU A 681 -5.13 -14.35 -4.07
C LEU A 681 -5.55 -14.85 -5.45
N THR A 682 -4.63 -15.44 -6.21
CA THR A 682 -4.94 -15.97 -7.55
C THR A 682 -5.93 -17.13 -7.47
N SER A 683 -5.75 -18.04 -6.50
CA SER A 683 -6.68 -19.15 -6.27
C SER A 683 -8.07 -18.66 -5.84
N PHE A 684 -8.12 -17.62 -5.01
CA PHE A 684 -9.39 -17.05 -4.54
C PHE A 684 -10.13 -16.27 -5.62
N LEU A 685 -9.42 -15.41 -6.37
CA LEU A 685 -9.99 -14.62 -7.46
C LEU A 685 -10.31 -15.48 -8.69
N GLY A 686 -9.55 -16.54 -8.94
CA GLY A 686 -9.58 -17.33 -10.17
C GLY A 686 -8.76 -16.72 -11.31
N ARG A 687 -8.03 -15.64 -11.02
CA ARG A 687 -7.14 -14.88 -11.92
C ARG A 687 -6.13 -14.11 -11.06
N GLU A 688 -5.07 -13.60 -11.68
CA GLU A 688 -4.17 -12.68 -10.97
C GLU A 688 -4.92 -11.39 -10.54
N PRO A 689 -4.53 -10.78 -9.41
CA PRO A 689 -5.05 -9.48 -8.98
C PRO A 689 -4.82 -8.38 -10.03
N SER A 690 -5.78 -7.48 -10.18
CA SER A 690 -5.77 -6.38 -11.15
C SER A 690 -5.84 -5.02 -10.47
N THR A 691 -5.27 -3.99 -11.09
CA THR A 691 -5.36 -2.60 -10.64
C THR A 691 -6.65 -1.90 -11.08
N GLN A 692 -7.42 -2.53 -11.99
CA GLN A 692 -8.56 -1.88 -12.65
C GLN A 692 -9.67 -1.48 -11.66
N ALA A 693 -10.02 -2.35 -10.71
CA ALA A 693 -11.06 -2.07 -9.73
C ALA A 693 -10.75 -0.82 -8.88
N PHE A 694 -9.47 -0.64 -8.52
CA PHE A 694 -9.00 0.55 -7.82
C PHE A 694 -9.12 1.79 -8.69
N ILE A 695 -8.67 1.74 -9.95
CA ILE A 695 -8.77 2.86 -10.90
C ILE A 695 -10.25 3.24 -11.13
N ASP A 696 -11.10 2.24 -11.32
CA ASP A 696 -12.55 2.42 -11.48
C ASP A 696 -13.19 3.05 -10.25
N SER A 697 -12.71 2.71 -9.04
CA SER A 697 -13.18 3.32 -7.79
C SER A 697 -12.92 4.82 -7.70
N ARG A 698 -11.80 5.28 -8.27
CA ARG A 698 -11.44 6.70 -8.27
C ARG A 698 -12.17 7.44 -9.40
N THR A 699 -12.33 6.80 -10.56
CA THR A 699 -12.88 7.44 -11.77
C THR A 699 -14.40 7.46 -11.85
N ASN A 700 -15.09 6.42 -11.39
CA ASN A 700 -16.57 6.33 -11.47
C ASN A 700 -17.29 7.28 -10.49
N TYR A 701 -16.56 7.93 -9.59
CA TYR A 701 -17.05 8.95 -8.67
C TYR A 701 -17.83 10.08 -9.38
N ARG A 702 -17.47 10.44 -10.62
CA ARG A 702 -17.99 11.64 -11.30
C ARG A 702 -19.00 11.47 -12.42
N ARG A 703 -19.42 10.26 -12.79
CA ARG A 703 -20.51 10.10 -13.78
C ARG A 703 -21.83 10.76 -13.33
N PHE A 704 -21.94 11.17 -12.07
CA PHE A 704 -23.10 11.85 -11.50
C PHE A 704 -23.03 13.40 -11.53
N GLU A 705 -21.88 14.02 -11.83
CA GLU A 705 -21.73 15.49 -11.82
C GLU A 705 -22.22 16.20 -13.09
N GLU A 706 -22.20 15.54 -14.26
CA GLU A 706 -22.72 16.13 -15.51
C GLU A 706 -24.22 16.48 -15.42
N VAL A 707 -24.95 15.90 -14.46
CA VAL A 707 -26.37 16.17 -14.22
C VAL A 707 -26.60 17.31 -13.20
N GLY A 708 -25.63 17.57 -12.30
CA GLY A 708 -25.77 18.53 -11.20
C GLY A 708 -25.24 19.93 -11.49
N LEU A 709 -24.08 20.03 -12.17
CA LEU A 709 -23.47 21.31 -12.54
C LEU A 709 -24.30 22.09 -13.59
N ALA A 710 -25.18 21.41 -14.32
CA ALA A 710 -26.11 22.04 -15.25
C ALA A 710 -27.33 22.69 -14.57
N ARG A 711 -27.55 22.51 -13.25
CA ARG A 711 -28.80 22.94 -12.58
C ARG A 711 -28.70 24.13 -11.63
N HIS A 712 -27.51 24.67 -11.38
CA HIS A 712 -27.36 25.89 -10.59
C HIS A 712 -26.77 27.04 -11.42
N SER A 713 -27.53 27.43 -12.44
CA SER A 713 -27.53 28.82 -12.93
C SER A 713 -28.49 29.61 -12.04
N LEU A 714 -27.95 30.54 -11.26
CA LEU A 714 -28.73 31.46 -10.44
C LEU A 714 -29.38 32.53 -11.35
N PHE A 715 -30.69 32.73 -11.14
CA PHE A 715 -31.61 33.71 -11.74
C PHE A 715 -32.15 33.43 -13.16
N SER A 716 -33.41 32.99 -13.26
CA SER A 716 -34.43 33.62 -14.13
C SER A 716 -35.85 33.09 -13.85
N SER A 717 -36.83 33.92 -14.19
CA SER A 717 -38.25 33.98 -13.81
C SER A 717 -39.16 32.83 -14.22
N ARG A 718 -40.24 32.67 -13.43
CA ARG A 718 -41.44 31.85 -13.67
C ARG A 718 -42.00 32.01 -15.10
N THR A 719 -42.21 30.88 -15.79
CA THR A 719 -43.34 30.70 -16.72
C THR A 719 -43.72 29.23 -16.82
N ALA A 720 -45.00 28.93 -16.65
CA ALA A 720 -45.59 27.60 -16.82
C ALA A 720 -45.80 27.29 -18.30
N CYS A 721 -45.57 26.04 -18.75
CA CYS A 721 -46.53 25.27 -19.57
C CYS A 721 -46.03 23.86 -19.97
N ARG A 722 -46.96 22.90 -19.82
CA ARG A 722 -47.29 21.72 -20.65
C ARG A 722 -46.37 20.49 -20.73
N GLU A 723 -46.96 19.41 -20.21
CA GLU A 723 -46.69 17.99 -20.50
C GLU A 723 -46.88 17.65 -21.98
N THR A 724 -45.95 16.86 -22.53
CA THR A 724 -46.22 15.98 -23.69
C THR A 724 -45.53 14.63 -23.48
N ALA A 725 -46.33 13.57 -23.61
CA ALA A 725 -45.93 12.18 -23.57
C ALA A 725 -45.16 11.77 -24.83
N VAL A 726 -44.15 10.90 -24.71
CA VAL A 726 -43.52 10.22 -25.85
C VAL A 726 -43.38 8.72 -25.57
N GLN A 727 -43.89 7.95 -26.53
CA GLN A 727 -44.00 6.49 -26.59
C GLN A 727 -42.64 5.78 -26.64
N GLN A 728 -42.56 4.66 -25.91
CA GLN A 728 -41.51 3.65 -26.06
C GLN A 728 -41.74 2.81 -27.33
N ARG A 729 -40.71 2.68 -28.18
CA ARG A 729 -40.59 1.60 -29.18
C ARG A 729 -39.36 0.75 -28.87
N ARG A 730 -39.60 -0.51 -28.53
CA ARG A 730 -38.60 -1.60 -28.53
C ARG A 730 -38.42 -2.09 -29.97
N MET A 731 -37.18 -2.23 -30.44
CA MET A 731 -36.85 -3.12 -31.56
C MET A 731 -35.85 -4.18 -31.09
N VAL A 732 -36.25 -5.43 -31.30
CA VAL A 732 -35.46 -6.66 -31.11
C VAL A 732 -34.93 -7.04 -32.49
N PHE A 733 -33.63 -7.32 -32.62
CA PHE A 733 -33.07 -7.94 -33.83
C PHE A 733 -32.59 -9.36 -33.51
N VAL A 734 -33.15 -10.30 -34.26
CA VAL A 734 -32.74 -11.71 -34.36
C VAL A 734 -31.76 -11.81 -35.53
N VAL A 735 -30.67 -12.56 -35.39
CA VAL A 735 -29.78 -12.92 -36.51
C VAL A 735 -29.63 -14.43 -36.58
N GLU A 736 -30.06 -15.00 -37.71
CA GLU A 736 -29.86 -16.39 -38.11
C GLU A 736 -28.40 -16.66 -38.52
N ALA A 737 -27.86 -17.80 -38.10
CA ALA A 737 -26.57 -18.31 -38.53
C ALA A 737 -26.71 -19.29 -39.73
N LYS A 738 -25.88 -19.11 -40.77
CA LYS A 738 -25.62 -20.14 -41.80
C LYS A 738 -24.12 -20.38 -41.91
N GLY A 739 -23.71 -21.62 -41.63
CA GLY A 739 -22.32 -22.08 -41.75
C GLY A 739 -21.91 -22.48 -43.17
N LYS A 740 -20.59 -22.51 -43.42
CA LYS A 740 -19.96 -23.35 -44.45
C LYS A 740 -18.49 -23.64 -44.13
N LYS A 741 -18.07 -24.84 -44.56
CA LYS A 741 -16.89 -25.63 -44.19
C LYS A 741 -15.55 -25.18 -44.81
N GLY A 742 -14.49 -25.44 -44.03
CA GLY A 742 -13.07 -25.76 -44.32
C GLY A 742 -12.42 -25.52 -45.70
N MET A 743 -11.25 -24.88 -45.68
CA MET A 743 -10.14 -25.10 -46.62
C MET A 743 -8.78 -25.03 -45.90
N ALA A 744 -7.88 -25.95 -46.26
CA ALA A 744 -6.53 -26.12 -45.71
C ALA A 744 -5.56 -25.02 -46.15
N ALA A 745 -4.59 -24.70 -45.28
CA ALA A 745 -3.56 -23.69 -45.51
C ALA A 745 -2.50 -24.16 -46.54
N ARG A 746 -2.35 -23.42 -47.64
CA ARG A 746 -1.15 -23.47 -48.50
C ARG A 746 -0.18 -22.38 -48.04
N GLN A 747 1.00 -22.77 -47.56
CA GLN A 747 2.11 -21.84 -47.33
C GLN A 747 2.73 -21.42 -48.68
N TYR A 748 2.69 -20.13 -48.99
CA TYR A 748 3.54 -19.52 -50.01
C TYR A 748 4.85 -19.06 -49.35
N GLN A 749 5.96 -19.73 -49.63
CA GLN A 749 7.30 -19.16 -49.38
C GLN A 749 7.61 -18.16 -50.49
N ARG A 750 7.65 -16.86 -50.18
CA ARG A 750 8.33 -15.85 -50.99
C ARG A 750 9.74 -15.65 -50.43
N THR A 751 10.74 -15.77 -51.28
CA THR A 751 12.13 -15.38 -50.98
C THR A 751 12.17 -13.86 -50.71
N PRO A 752 12.79 -13.39 -49.61
CA PRO A 752 12.88 -11.96 -49.32
C PRO A 752 13.82 -11.27 -50.33
N PRO A 753 13.55 -10.00 -50.69
CA PRO A 753 14.41 -9.23 -51.59
C PRO A 753 15.81 -9.01 -50.97
N PRO A 754 16.86 -8.86 -51.81
CA PRO A 754 18.22 -8.62 -51.32
C PRO A 754 18.28 -7.27 -50.59
N MET A 755 18.88 -7.28 -49.39
CA MET A 755 18.98 -6.10 -48.53
C MET A 755 20.02 -5.10 -49.07
N PRO A 756 19.79 -3.78 -48.92
CA PRO A 756 20.79 -2.77 -49.27
C PRO A 756 22.08 -2.96 -48.45
N LYS A 757 23.24 -2.84 -49.09
CA LYS A 757 24.53 -2.71 -48.39
C LYS A 757 24.62 -1.29 -47.86
N ILE A 758 24.77 -1.13 -46.54
CA ILE A 758 24.81 0.18 -45.88
C ILE A 758 26.14 0.30 -45.12
N GLU A 759 26.93 1.35 -45.41
CA GLU A 759 28.20 1.66 -44.73
C GLU A 759 27.96 1.99 -43.25
N ASP A 760 28.85 1.57 -42.35
CA ASP A 760 28.68 1.74 -40.89
C ASP A 760 29.23 3.09 -40.44
N ASP A 761 28.32 4.05 -40.19
CA ASP A 761 28.61 5.42 -39.76
C ASP A 761 28.61 5.58 -38.23
N GLY A 762 28.48 4.48 -37.46
CA GLY A 762 28.54 4.50 -35.99
C GLY A 762 27.37 5.20 -35.30
N ASN A 763 26.26 5.44 -36.01
CA ASN A 763 25.06 6.12 -35.55
C ASN A 763 23.89 5.13 -35.35
N PRO A 764 22.99 5.36 -34.36
CA PRO A 764 21.84 4.48 -34.15
C PRO A 764 20.86 4.55 -35.32
N ARG A 765 20.29 3.41 -35.71
CA ARG A 765 19.36 3.31 -36.84
C ARG A 765 17.97 2.90 -36.39
N PHE A 766 16.95 3.44 -37.03
CA PHE A 766 15.56 3.20 -36.72
C PHE A 766 14.81 2.73 -37.96
N VAL A 767 14.13 1.59 -37.87
CA VAL A 767 13.20 1.10 -38.89
C VAL A 767 11.85 1.73 -38.63
N ILE A 768 11.29 2.40 -39.62
CA ILE A 768 9.96 3.00 -39.56
C ILE A 768 8.93 2.04 -40.13
N PHE A 769 7.81 1.94 -39.43
CA PHE A 769 6.67 1.12 -39.78
C PHE A 769 5.44 1.98 -40.03
N ILE A 770 4.55 1.49 -40.88
CA ILE A 770 3.25 2.07 -41.16
C ILE A 770 2.17 0.98 -41.05
N ARG A 771 1.01 1.33 -40.51
CA ARG A 771 -0.18 0.48 -40.51
C ARG A 771 -1.43 1.30 -40.78
N MET A 772 -2.53 0.61 -41.12
CA MET A 772 -3.85 1.22 -41.17
C MET A 772 -4.37 1.39 -39.74
N ALA A 773 -5.09 2.48 -39.43
CA ALA A 773 -5.59 2.72 -38.07
C ALA A 773 -6.43 1.55 -37.54
N ASN A 774 -7.24 0.94 -38.41
CA ASN A 774 -8.16 -0.16 -38.07
C ASN A 774 -7.58 -1.57 -38.24
N VAL A 775 -6.28 -1.71 -38.55
CA VAL A 775 -5.61 -3.01 -38.74
C VAL A 775 -4.29 -3.04 -37.99
N TYR A 776 -4.08 -4.03 -37.13
CA TYR A 776 -2.90 -4.16 -36.27
C TYR A 776 -1.64 -4.69 -36.97
N LEU A 777 -1.67 -4.87 -38.30
CA LEU A 777 -0.54 -5.40 -39.06
C LEU A 777 0.39 -4.25 -39.51
N TRP A 778 1.64 -4.28 -39.03
CA TRP A 778 2.68 -3.32 -39.36
C TRP A 778 3.42 -3.67 -40.66
N TYR A 779 3.75 -2.65 -41.45
CA TYR A 779 4.55 -2.77 -42.67
C TYR A 779 5.83 -1.94 -42.54
N PRO A 780 7.03 -2.52 -42.72
CA PRO A 780 8.27 -1.76 -42.72
C PRO A 780 8.34 -0.85 -43.96
N LEU A 781 8.79 0.38 -43.76
CA LEU A 781 8.71 1.46 -44.76
C LEU A 781 10.09 2.01 -45.15
N SER A 782 10.89 2.40 -44.16
CA SER A 782 12.17 3.09 -44.38
C SER A 782 13.10 2.95 -43.19
N ILE A 783 14.38 3.26 -43.38
CA ILE A 783 15.37 3.35 -42.30
C ILE A 783 15.79 4.81 -42.12
N ILE A 784 15.86 5.27 -40.87
CA ILE A 784 16.37 6.58 -40.47
C ILE A 784 17.66 6.37 -39.67
N ALA A 785 18.73 7.06 -40.05
CA ALA A 785 19.93 7.18 -39.21
C ALA A 785 19.78 8.37 -38.26
N GLY A 786 20.00 8.14 -36.97
CA GLY A 786 19.99 9.18 -35.94
C GLY A 786 21.33 9.93 -35.87
N GLY A 787 21.30 11.23 -35.60
CA GLY A 787 22.52 12.03 -35.39
C GLY A 787 23.11 11.88 -33.98
N THR A 788 24.03 12.77 -33.61
CA THR A 788 24.71 12.79 -32.29
C THR A 788 23.72 12.79 -31.12
N THR A 789 22.62 13.55 -31.24
CA THR A 789 21.56 13.58 -30.22
C THR A 789 20.90 12.22 -30.05
N ALA A 790 20.55 11.54 -31.14
CA ALA A 790 19.97 10.19 -31.07
C ALA A 790 20.95 9.18 -30.48
N LYS A 791 22.25 9.33 -30.75
CA LYS A 791 23.31 8.48 -30.18
C LYS A 791 23.40 8.63 -28.65
N ILE A 792 23.35 9.85 -28.14
CA ILE A 792 23.30 10.14 -26.70
C ILE A 792 22.04 9.55 -26.07
N MET A 793 20.88 9.74 -26.71
CA MET A 793 19.59 9.24 -26.20
C MET A 793 19.49 7.70 -26.19
N VAL A 794 20.10 7.03 -27.18
CA VAL A 794 20.15 5.56 -27.25
C VAL A 794 21.13 5.01 -26.21
N ALA A 795 22.28 5.66 -25.99
CA ALA A 795 23.21 5.25 -24.94
C ALA A 795 22.61 5.36 -23.52
N ALA A 796 21.68 6.30 -23.31
CA ALA A 796 20.96 6.45 -22.04
C ALA A 796 19.79 5.44 -21.85
N LYS A 797 19.43 4.64 -22.86
CA LYS A 797 18.28 3.71 -22.82
C LYS A 797 18.40 2.64 -21.72
N ASP A 798 19.63 2.24 -21.40
CA ASP A 798 19.91 1.15 -20.46
C ASP A 798 20.05 1.63 -19.02
N ASN A 799 20.04 2.95 -18.78
CA ASN A 799 20.03 3.53 -17.44
C ASN A 799 18.59 3.79 -16.95
N LEU A 800 18.30 3.52 -15.67
CA LEU A 800 16.95 3.64 -15.07
C LEU A 800 16.37 5.04 -15.30
N LEU A 801 17.15 6.10 -15.01
CA LEU A 801 16.77 7.50 -15.27
C LEU A 801 16.52 7.78 -16.77
N GLY A 802 17.30 7.17 -17.66
CA GLY A 802 17.24 7.43 -19.09
C GLY A 802 16.04 6.78 -19.80
N LYS A 803 15.57 5.63 -19.28
CA LYS A 803 14.30 5.01 -19.71
C LYS A 803 13.10 5.93 -19.51
N TYR A 804 13.14 6.75 -18.45
CA TYR A 804 12.09 7.68 -18.03
C TYR A 804 12.09 9.04 -18.72
N ILE A 805 13.22 9.43 -19.33
CA ILE A 805 13.42 10.76 -19.93
C ILE A 805 13.40 10.69 -21.46
N TYR A 806 13.93 9.62 -22.05
CA TYR A 806 14.28 9.62 -23.48
C TYR A 806 13.36 8.80 -24.39
N LYS A 807 12.57 7.83 -23.86
CA LYS A 807 11.69 6.99 -24.69
C LYS A 807 10.61 7.80 -25.41
N ASP A 808 9.92 8.68 -24.68
CA ASP A 808 8.90 9.57 -25.26
C ASP A 808 9.52 10.62 -26.18
N THR A 809 10.74 11.07 -25.89
CA THR A 809 11.42 12.12 -26.64
C THR A 809 11.90 11.60 -28.01
N ILE A 810 12.40 10.37 -28.10
CA ILE A 810 12.74 9.72 -29.38
C ILE A 810 11.47 9.54 -30.23
N ALA A 811 10.39 9.01 -29.63
CA ALA A 811 9.13 8.83 -30.33
C ALA A 811 8.57 10.16 -30.87
N ARG A 812 8.58 11.22 -30.06
CA ARG A 812 8.12 12.56 -30.50
C ARG A 812 8.99 13.14 -31.61
N ASN A 813 10.31 12.99 -31.54
CA ASN A 813 11.23 13.50 -32.58
C ASN A 813 11.06 12.76 -33.91
N ILE A 814 10.94 11.43 -33.89
CA ILE A 814 10.69 10.63 -35.10
C ILE A 814 9.30 10.97 -35.67
N ALA A 815 8.29 11.12 -34.82
CA ALA A 815 6.95 11.53 -35.23
C ALA A 815 6.96 12.91 -35.90
N ALA A 816 7.67 13.90 -35.35
CA ALA A 816 7.80 15.23 -35.93
C ALA A 816 8.43 15.22 -37.33
N VAL A 817 9.40 14.33 -37.58
CA VAL A 817 10.00 14.16 -38.91
C VAL A 817 8.99 13.53 -39.88
N ILE A 818 8.25 12.51 -39.44
CA ILE A 818 7.28 11.80 -40.30
C ILE A 818 6.10 12.69 -40.67
N TYR A 819 5.50 13.41 -39.71
CA TYR A 819 4.32 14.25 -40.00
C TYR A 819 4.64 15.51 -40.82
N ARG A 820 5.93 15.89 -40.93
CA ARG A 820 6.35 17.01 -41.80
C ARG A 820 6.23 16.65 -43.29
N ASP A 821 6.56 15.40 -43.65
CA ASP A 821 6.55 14.90 -45.04
C ASP A 821 5.47 13.81 -45.27
N GLU A 822 4.41 13.83 -44.45
CA GLU A 822 3.42 12.74 -44.33
C GLU A 822 2.85 12.29 -45.68
N LYS A 823 2.51 13.24 -46.56
CA LYS A 823 1.92 12.95 -47.88
C LYS A 823 2.86 12.17 -48.80
N GLU A 824 4.16 12.48 -48.78
CA GLU A 824 5.16 11.79 -49.61
C GLU A 824 5.51 10.41 -49.04
N ILE A 825 5.52 10.29 -47.71
CA ILE A 825 5.70 9.03 -46.99
C ILE A 825 4.53 8.08 -47.28
N GLN A 826 3.28 8.58 -47.24
CA GLN A 826 2.09 7.79 -47.58
C GLN A 826 2.08 7.35 -49.05
N LYS A 827 2.43 8.24 -49.99
CA LYS A 827 2.57 7.86 -51.41
C LYS A 827 3.59 6.74 -51.61
N THR A 828 4.74 6.84 -50.95
CA THR A 828 5.81 5.82 -51.01
C THR A 828 5.35 4.51 -50.38
N ALA A 829 4.68 4.56 -49.23
CA ALA A 829 4.11 3.40 -48.56
C ALA A 829 3.06 2.68 -49.41
N ILE A 830 2.17 3.42 -50.06
CA ILE A 830 1.13 2.89 -50.94
C ILE A 830 1.74 2.27 -52.21
N LYS A 831 2.85 2.82 -52.71
CA LYS A 831 3.62 2.27 -53.84
C LYS A 831 4.29 0.94 -53.46
N GLN A 832 4.86 0.85 -52.26
CA GLN A 832 5.54 -0.35 -51.75
C GLN A 832 4.55 -1.45 -51.30
N HIS A 833 3.46 -1.07 -50.63
CA HIS A 833 2.48 -1.98 -50.03
C HIS A 833 1.08 -1.67 -50.58
N ARG A 834 0.70 -2.36 -51.66
CA ARG A 834 -0.59 -2.14 -52.35
C ARG A 834 -1.83 -2.27 -51.45
N VAL A 835 -1.74 -3.02 -50.36
CA VAL A 835 -2.81 -3.22 -49.37
C VAL A 835 -3.19 -1.92 -48.65
N LEU A 836 -2.28 -0.94 -48.60
CA LEU A 836 -2.52 0.35 -47.96
C LEU A 836 -3.38 1.32 -48.80
N ARG A 837 -3.74 0.98 -50.05
CA ARG A 837 -4.55 1.84 -50.94
C ARG A 837 -5.96 2.11 -50.43
N THR A 838 -6.53 1.21 -49.65
CA THR A 838 -7.91 1.31 -49.14
C THR A 838 -8.00 1.97 -47.77
N ALA A 839 -6.87 2.40 -47.21
CA ALA A 839 -6.82 2.98 -45.87
C ALA A 839 -7.26 4.45 -45.88
N THR A 840 -8.12 4.83 -44.93
CA THR A 840 -8.56 6.22 -44.71
C THR A 840 -7.72 6.94 -43.66
N GLU A 841 -7.03 6.21 -42.78
CA GLU A 841 -6.18 6.74 -41.71
C GLU A 841 -4.98 5.81 -41.47
N PHE A 842 -3.82 6.40 -41.21
CA PHE A 842 -2.55 5.69 -40.99
C PHE A 842 -2.03 5.89 -39.57
N ARG A 843 -1.29 4.89 -39.07
CA ARG A 843 -0.50 4.97 -37.85
C ARG A 843 0.95 4.62 -38.15
N TYR A 844 1.86 5.26 -37.44
CA TYR A 844 3.30 5.09 -37.64
C TYR A 844 3.94 4.49 -36.40
N GLY A 845 5.00 3.73 -36.60
CA GLY A 845 5.76 3.12 -35.53
C GLY A 845 7.25 3.07 -35.86
N TYR A 846 8.08 2.77 -34.87
CA TYR A 846 9.51 2.63 -35.08
C TYR A 846 10.12 1.49 -34.26
N LYS A 847 11.29 1.01 -34.70
CA LYS A 847 12.12 0.04 -33.98
C LYS A 847 13.60 0.40 -34.12
N LEU A 848 14.34 0.35 -33.02
CA LEU A 848 15.79 0.55 -33.03
C LEU A 848 16.47 -0.71 -33.61
N VAL A 849 17.46 -0.52 -34.46
CA VAL A 849 18.33 -1.60 -34.96
C VAL A 849 19.41 -1.87 -33.93
N GLU A 850 19.22 -2.93 -33.14
CA GLU A 850 20.19 -3.34 -32.11
C GLU A 850 21.28 -4.24 -32.72
N ASN A 851 22.55 -3.97 -32.37
CA ASN A 851 23.72 -4.78 -32.76
C ASN A 851 23.85 -5.04 -34.27
N GLY A 852 23.40 -4.10 -35.12
CA GLY A 852 23.43 -4.25 -36.57
C GLY A 852 22.49 -5.31 -37.14
N ASN A 853 21.62 -5.93 -36.31
CA ASN A 853 20.73 -7.00 -36.74
C ASN A 853 19.47 -6.46 -37.44
N MET A 854 19.64 -6.10 -38.71
CA MET A 854 18.57 -5.60 -39.57
C MET A 854 17.40 -6.59 -39.73
N ARG A 855 17.65 -7.89 -39.66
CA ARG A 855 16.62 -8.92 -39.85
C ARG A 855 15.64 -8.96 -38.67
N ALA A 856 16.13 -8.78 -37.45
CA ALA A 856 15.28 -8.67 -36.26
C ALA A 856 14.51 -7.34 -36.22
N ALA A 857 15.13 -6.27 -36.72
CA ALA A 857 14.52 -4.94 -36.78
C ALA A 857 13.40 -4.81 -37.83
N LEU A 858 13.38 -5.67 -38.86
CA LEU A 858 12.31 -5.75 -39.87
C LEU A 858 11.13 -6.65 -39.45
N SER A 859 11.21 -7.33 -38.30
CA SER A 859 10.08 -8.07 -37.73
C SER A 859 8.96 -7.12 -37.34
N THR A 860 7.71 -7.55 -37.54
CA THR A 860 6.51 -6.81 -37.15
C THR A 860 6.17 -6.93 -35.65
N SER A 861 6.94 -7.72 -34.89
CA SER A 861 6.83 -7.81 -33.44
C SER A 861 7.52 -6.63 -32.74
N ASP A 862 6.90 -6.15 -31.66
CA ASP A 862 7.46 -5.14 -30.75
C ASP A 862 7.74 -3.76 -31.38
N VAL A 863 6.89 -3.35 -32.34
CA VAL A 863 6.94 -2.01 -32.95
C VAL A 863 6.39 -0.97 -31.96
N ILE A 864 7.15 0.08 -31.69
CA ILE A 864 6.73 1.18 -30.80
C ILE A 864 5.89 2.16 -31.63
N GLU A 865 4.62 2.33 -31.28
CA GLU A 865 3.73 3.27 -31.97
C GLU A 865 4.10 4.73 -31.65
N LEU A 866 4.08 5.59 -32.68
CA LEU A 866 4.40 7.00 -32.59
C LEU A 866 3.14 7.81 -32.21
N PRO A 867 3.27 8.92 -31.46
CA PRO A 867 2.15 9.80 -31.14
C PRO A 867 1.49 10.36 -32.41
N THR A 868 0.21 10.74 -32.33
CA THR A 868 -0.51 11.36 -33.46
C THR A 868 -0.15 12.82 -33.66
N GLN A 869 -0.46 13.37 -34.83
CA GLN A 869 -0.23 14.79 -35.13
C GLN A 869 -0.94 15.73 -34.14
N ASP A 870 -2.12 15.37 -33.63
CA ASP A 870 -2.86 16.16 -32.64
C ASP A 870 -2.21 16.11 -31.25
N GLN A 871 -1.62 14.97 -30.87
CA GLN A 871 -0.83 14.83 -29.64
C GLN A 871 0.48 15.65 -29.68
N LEU A 872 0.96 16.00 -30.88
CA LEU A 872 2.13 16.87 -31.08
C LEU A 872 1.77 18.36 -31.03
N LYS A 873 0.57 18.78 -31.48
CA LYS A 873 0.16 20.20 -31.55
C LYS A 873 0.04 20.89 -30.19
N THR A 874 -0.41 20.20 -29.14
CA THR A 874 -0.49 20.75 -27.77
C THR A 874 0.87 21.01 -27.11
N VAL A 875 1.96 20.54 -27.74
CA VAL A 875 3.32 20.55 -27.19
C VAL A 875 4.32 21.24 -28.12
N PHE A 876 4.01 21.36 -29.42
CA PHE A 876 4.90 21.96 -30.43
C PHE A 876 5.24 23.44 -30.12
N ASP A 877 4.29 24.19 -29.55
CA ASP A 877 4.52 25.58 -29.12
C ASP A 877 5.41 25.68 -27.87
N LYS A 878 5.60 24.59 -27.11
CA LYS A 878 6.46 24.55 -25.92
C LYS A 878 7.85 23.96 -26.17
N VAL A 879 8.04 23.20 -27.26
CA VAL A 879 9.31 22.51 -27.55
C VAL A 879 10.22 23.32 -28.46
N LYS A 880 9.65 24.21 -29.30
CA LYS A 880 10.43 25.08 -30.19
C LYS A 880 11.38 26.03 -29.45
N ASP A 881 11.03 26.37 -28.20
CA ASP A 881 11.84 27.24 -27.34
C ASP A 881 12.92 26.49 -26.54
N TYR A 882 12.91 25.15 -26.51
CA TYR A 882 13.79 24.35 -25.64
C TYR A 882 14.82 23.47 -26.36
N PHE A 883 14.63 23.14 -27.64
CA PHE A 883 15.61 22.35 -28.40
C PHE A 883 15.70 22.83 -29.85
N GLY A 884 16.94 23.08 -30.30
CA GLY A 884 17.27 23.44 -31.68
C GLY A 884 16.74 22.45 -32.71
N ASP A 885 16.59 22.93 -33.95
CA ASP A 885 15.92 22.27 -35.08
C ASP A 885 16.07 20.73 -35.07
N ALA A 886 14.94 20.01 -34.97
CA ALA A 886 14.88 18.54 -35.01
C ALA A 886 15.61 17.89 -36.22
N LYS A 887 15.91 18.69 -37.25
CA LYS A 887 16.72 18.35 -38.42
C LYS A 887 18.18 18.04 -38.10
N GLU A 888 18.73 18.56 -37.01
CA GLU A 888 20.09 18.24 -36.54
C GLU A 888 20.15 16.89 -35.80
N SER A 889 19.00 16.40 -35.31
CA SER A 889 18.93 15.18 -34.49
C SER A 889 18.69 13.89 -35.30
N PHE A 890 18.11 13.96 -36.51
CA PHE A 890 17.83 12.80 -37.36
C PHE A 890 18.04 13.11 -38.86
N GLY A 891 18.67 12.19 -39.59
CA GLY A 891 19.00 12.33 -41.03
C GLY A 891 17.83 12.08 -42.00
N LYS A 892 18.08 12.24 -43.31
CA LYS A 892 17.08 12.02 -44.39
C LYS A 892 16.62 10.55 -44.43
N LEU A 893 15.32 10.34 -44.73
CA LEU A 893 14.70 9.03 -44.93
C LEU A 893 15.37 8.26 -46.09
N SER A 894 15.79 7.02 -45.85
CA SER A 894 16.35 6.12 -46.87
C SER A 894 15.38 4.97 -47.19
N SER A 895 15.14 4.73 -48.49
CA SER A 895 14.18 3.73 -48.95
C SER A 895 14.77 2.31 -48.93
N LEU A 896 13.94 1.32 -48.59
CA LEU A 896 14.38 -0.09 -48.44
C LEU A 896 14.62 -0.83 -49.78
N ASN A 897 14.32 -0.21 -50.94
CA ASN A 897 14.47 -0.82 -52.27
C ASN A 897 15.21 0.12 -53.24
N PRO A 898 16.52 -0.07 -53.48
CA PRO A 898 17.23 0.57 -54.59
C PRO A 898 17.21 -0.37 -55.80
N GLY A 899 16.29 -0.13 -56.75
CA GLY A 899 16.22 -1.00 -57.93
C GLY A 899 15.05 -0.68 -58.86
N THR A 900 15.18 0.42 -59.60
CA THR A 900 14.86 0.59 -61.03
C THR A 900 15.17 2.04 -61.39
N ASP A 901 16.40 2.31 -61.82
CA ASP A 901 16.71 3.51 -62.60
C ASP A 901 16.12 3.31 -64.01
N GLU A 902 15.31 4.26 -64.49
CA GLU A 902 15.24 4.54 -65.91
C GLU A 902 15.88 5.91 -66.15
N LYS A 903 17.02 5.85 -66.83
CA LYS A 903 17.65 6.95 -67.53
C LYS A 903 16.69 7.50 -68.57
N THR A 904 16.50 8.81 -68.58
CA THR A 904 16.35 9.55 -69.84
C THR A 904 17.42 10.63 -69.82
N GLU A 905 18.47 10.37 -70.60
CA GLU A 905 19.37 11.41 -71.10
C GLU A 905 18.53 12.41 -71.89
N GLU A 906 18.63 13.69 -71.55
CA GLU A 906 18.59 14.79 -72.52
C GLU A 906 19.13 16.06 -71.86
N THR A 907 20.23 16.57 -72.41
CA THR A 907 20.74 17.92 -72.23
C THR A 907 21.13 18.43 -73.61
N PRO A 908 21.26 19.74 -73.86
CA PRO A 908 20.50 20.87 -73.33
C PRO A 908 19.96 21.75 -74.48
N ASP A 909 18.92 22.56 -74.27
CA ASP A 909 18.75 23.73 -75.14
C ASP A 909 18.11 24.94 -74.45
N GLU A 910 18.59 26.08 -74.92
CA GLU A 910 18.46 27.42 -74.36
C GLU A 910 17.06 28.07 -74.45
N LYS A 911 16.83 29.00 -73.52
CA LYS A 911 16.12 30.30 -73.67
C LYS A 911 14.63 30.32 -74.00
N ALA A 912 13.90 30.81 -73.00
CA ALA A 912 12.97 31.94 -73.04
C ALA A 912 11.91 31.99 -74.17
N LYS A 913 10.66 31.75 -73.78
CA LYS A 913 9.57 32.74 -73.88
C LYS A 913 8.43 32.39 -72.93
#